data_AF-A0A0S7X6J5-F1
#
_entry.id   AF-A0A0S7X6J5-F1
#
_cell.length_a   1.000
_cell.length_b   1.000
_cell.length_c   1.000
_cell.angle_alpha   90.00
_cell.angle_beta   90.00
_cell.angle_gamma   90.00
#
_symmetry.space_group_name_H-M   'P 1'
#
loop_
_entity.id
_entity.type
_entity.pdbx_description
1 polymer ?
#
loop_
_entity_poly.entity_id
_entity_poly.type
_entity_poly.pdbx_seq_one_letter_code
_entity_poly.pdbx_strand_id
1 'polypeptide(L)'
;MKQIKRDIAWREFHISRKTRDHYQFSQTLFATNGNVIFANFRAALVFAQKMNDKRDLVRFPEQAVKAGQINAMGLIDEIFHYIVAQYRDQKNPEAMAKALVWLEARLGKDVVDKALHTFTDAFPPIRVYRREIRADEYLAGDTDGIPNRQILLEELLMLWLENLNPAFAPYLELFDDAELKKETSYVAVLTELHAFFETQPPFGPDNQNQVDMLRSPSTAVPHSLSGQLEYILMRWGPLLGKYLYRLLTSLDLIKEEEKPVFFGPGPSLVPAYDKGLDEPERFSADRDWMPRVVLQAKNAHVWLDQLSRKYQRSITRLDHIPDEELDIVAGRGFTGLWLIGLWERSAASQRIKQMCGNPEAVASAYSLFEYEIARDLGGPEALRNLRERAWQRGIRLASDMVPNHMGIDSRWVIEHPDWFLALDYSPFPSYRFNGPNLSWDGRVGIFLEDHYYDRSDAAVAFKRVDFWTGSEKFIYHGNDGTSMPWNDSAQLNFLNPEVREAVILTILHVARHFSIIRFDAAMTLTKRHYQRLWFPEPGTGGAIPSRAEHGLTREQFNNAMPVEFWREVVDRVAQEAPDTLLLAEAFWLMEGYFVRTLGMHRVYNSAFMNMLRDEDNAKYRRVMKNTLEFDPEVLKRFVNFMNNPDERTAVDQFGKGDKYFGICTMMVTLPGLPMFGHGQIEGFTEKYGMEYRRAYWDELPDPYLMERHEREIFPLLYQRHLFAEVRDFVLYDFWTTEGYVNEDVFAYSNHCGDERALVVYHNKFAEARGWIRSSVGSAVKNPDGSKRIVQRTLGEGLALHQDERHFTIFRDNATGLEYIRGNTELCERGLYIELG
;
A
#
# COMPACT_ATOMS: atom_id res chain seq x y z
N MET A 1 -26.32 38.36 12.41
CA MET A 1 -26.15 39.79 12.05
C MET A 1 -25.27 40.40 13.15
N LYS A 2 -24.02 40.86 13.00
CA LYS A 2 -23.27 41.39 11.85
C LYS A 2 -21.76 41.41 12.27
N GLN A 3 -21.09 40.27 12.52
CA GLN A 3 -19.69 40.31 13.00
C GLN A 3 -18.85 39.04 12.69
N ILE A 4 -19.12 38.43 11.53
CA ILE A 4 -18.26 37.39 10.89
C ILE A 4 -18.05 37.81 9.42
N LYS A 5 -17.79 39.11 9.20
CA LYS A 5 -17.50 39.68 7.88
C LYS A 5 -16.39 40.72 8.03
N ARG A 6 -15.17 40.22 8.16
CA ARG A 6 -13.93 40.83 7.66
C ARG A 6 -13.01 39.65 7.39
N ASP A 7 -13.14 39.09 6.21
CA ASP A 7 -12.23 38.07 5.70
C ASP A 7 -10.82 38.67 5.66
N ILE A 8 -10.02 38.42 6.70
CA ILE A 8 -8.56 38.58 6.65
C ILE A 8 -8.02 37.34 5.93
N ALA A 9 -8.44 37.18 4.68
CA ALA A 9 -7.74 36.37 3.69
C ALA A 9 -6.85 37.34 2.87
N TRP A 10 -5.92 36.83 2.07
CA TRP A 10 -5.11 37.61 1.12
C TRP A 10 -3.76 38.19 1.59
N ARG A 11 -3.07 37.60 2.59
CA ARG A 11 -1.64 37.92 2.84
C ARG A 11 -0.83 36.63 3.03
N GLU A 12 0.10 36.40 2.11
CA GLU A 12 1.09 35.32 2.12
C GLU A 12 2.46 35.97 1.75
N PHE A 13 3.31 35.29 1.00
CA PHE A 13 4.71 35.64 0.82
C PHE A 13 5.00 36.82 -0.13
N HIS A 14 5.97 37.67 0.22
CA HIS A 14 6.43 38.76 -0.64
C HIS A 14 7.40 38.27 -1.72
N ILE A 15 7.15 38.67 -2.96
CA ILE A 15 8.12 38.44 -4.05
C ILE A 15 8.56 39.77 -4.63
N SER A 16 9.88 39.96 -4.73
CA SER A 16 10.47 41.17 -5.29
C SER A 16 10.04 41.38 -6.74
N ARG A 17 9.91 42.65 -7.15
CA ARG A 17 9.63 43.03 -8.54
C ARG A 17 10.61 42.37 -9.51
N LYS A 18 11.91 42.40 -9.18
CA LYS A 18 12.99 41.81 -10.01
C LYS A 18 12.72 40.33 -10.26
N THR A 19 12.28 39.60 -9.24
CA THR A 19 12.05 38.17 -9.30
C THR A 19 10.76 37.81 -10.03
N ARG A 20 9.69 38.61 -9.86
CA ARG A 20 8.47 38.49 -10.67
C ARG A 20 8.76 38.68 -12.16
N ASP A 21 9.57 39.68 -12.49
CA ASP A 21 9.97 39.98 -13.87
C ASP A 21 10.86 38.87 -14.44
N HIS A 22 11.79 38.35 -13.62
CA HIS A 22 12.71 37.30 -14.03
C HIS A 22 11.98 35.99 -14.33
N TYR A 23 11.19 35.45 -13.40
CA TYR A 23 10.54 34.13 -13.57
C TYR A 23 9.18 34.19 -14.27
N GLN A 24 8.61 35.38 -14.49
CA GLN A 24 7.31 35.59 -15.13
C GLN A 24 6.19 34.76 -14.47
N PHE A 25 6.09 34.86 -13.14
CA PHE A 25 5.04 34.17 -12.38
C PHE A 25 3.63 34.62 -12.82
N SER A 26 2.65 33.72 -12.72
CA SER A 26 1.27 34.09 -13.07
C SER A 26 0.75 35.13 -12.08
N GLN A 27 0.19 36.22 -12.58
CA GLN A 27 -0.37 37.28 -11.73
C GLN A 27 -1.60 36.82 -10.94
N THR A 28 -2.25 35.72 -11.35
CA THR A 28 -3.36 35.10 -10.61
C THR A 28 -2.93 34.47 -9.30
N LEU A 29 -1.62 34.27 -9.10
CA LEU A 29 -1.06 33.80 -7.84
C LEU A 29 -0.95 34.91 -6.81
N PHE A 30 -1.17 36.19 -7.15
CA PHE A 30 -0.90 37.30 -6.25
C PHE A 30 -2.20 37.93 -5.73
N ALA A 31 -2.27 38.14 -4.41
CA ALA A 31 -3.27 38.94 -3.72
C ALA A 31 -3.23 40.42 -4.15
N THR A 32 -4.28 41.17 -3.79
CA THR A 32 -4.37 42.62 -4.05
C THR A 32 -3.24 43.42 -3.40
N ASN A 33 -2.74 42.97 -2.24
CA ASN A 33 -1.59 43.56 -1.55
C ASN A 33 -0.23 43.16 -2.16
N GLY A 34 -0.21 42.24 -3.13
CA GLY A 34 1.01 41.79 -3.81
C GLY A 34 1.62 40.51 -3.26
N ASN A 35 1.01 39.80 -2.33
CA ASN A 35 1.56 38.57 -1.76
C ASN A 35 1.16 37.33 -2.58
N VAL A 36 2.02 36.32 -2.70
CA VAL A 36 1.69 35.09 -3.44
C VAL A 36 0.83 34.17 -2.61
N ILE A 37 -0.35 33.80 -3.13
CA ILE A 37 -1.27 32.84 -2.54
C ILE A 37 -1.09 31.45 -3.13
N PHE A 38 -0.61 30.51 -2.34
CA PHE A 38 -0.63 29.08 -2.64
C PHE A 38 -1.94 28.45 -2.15
N ALA A 39 -3.02 28.72 -2.90
CA ALA A 39 -4.35 28.19 -2.60
C ALA A 39 -4.44 26.65 -2.64
N ASN A 40 -3.50 25.99 -3.32
CA ASN A 40 -3.35 24.54 -3.42
C ASN A 40 -1.89 24.16 -3.71
N PHE A 41 -1.52 22.89 -3.52
CA PHE A 41 -0.15 22.43 -3.77
C PHE A 41 0.25 22.51 -5.24
N ARG A 42 -0.72 22.39 -6.16
CA ARG A 42 -0.49 22.65 -7.59
C ARG A 42 0.14 24.02 -7.85
N ALA A 43 -0.31 25.07 -7.15
CA ALA A 43 0.29 26.40 -7.29
C ALA A 43 1.77 26.40 -6.86
N ALA A 44 2.12 25.68 -5.78
CA ALA A 44 3.49 25.54 -5.32
C ALA A 44 4.36 24.71 -6.29
N LEU A 45 3.80 23.63 -6.86
CA LEU A 45 4.45 22.81 -7.89
C LEU A 45 4.75 23.62 -9.16
N VAL A 46 3.77 24.39 -9.67
CA VAL A 46 3.98 25.24 -10.85
C VAL A 46 5.00 26.34 -10.56
N PHE A 47 4.99 26.90 -9.35
CA PHE A 47 5.95 27.92 -8.94
C PHE A 47 7.38 27.36 -8.88
N ALA A 48 7.57 26.22 -8.22
CA ALA A 48 8.85 25.52 -8.15
C ALA A 48 9.36 25.14 -9.55
N GLN A 49 8.48 24.62 -10.42
CA GLN A 49 8.85 24.27 -11.79
C GLN A 49 9.35 25.49 -12.58
N LYS A 50 8.67 26.64 -12.51
CA LYS A 50 9.11 27.86 -13.20
C LYS A 50 10.49 28.34 -12.76
N MET A 51 10.84 28.13 -11.49
CA MET A 51 12.19 28.44 -11.00
C MET A 51 13.20 27.44 -11.53
N ASN A 52 12.88 26.15 -11.44
CA ASN A 52 13.75 25.05 -11.89
C ASN A 52 14.01 25.09 -13.39
N ASP A 53 13.05 25.52 -14.22
CA ASP A 53 13.20 25.69 -15.66
C ASP A 53 14.27 26.71 -16.06
N LYS A 54 14.63 27.64 -15.16
CA LYS A 54 15.66 28.67 -15.39
C LYS A 54 16.98 28.39 -14.65
N ARG A 55 17.01 27.39 -13.76
CA ARG A 55 18.21 27.00 -13.02
C ARG A 55 19.00 25.94 -13.77
N ASP A 56 20.33 25.95 -13.63
CA ASP A 56 21.21 24.91 -14.20
C ASP A 56 21.27 23.70 -13.27
N LEU A 57 20.18 22.93 -13.23
CA LEU A 57 20.06 21.74 -12.40
C LEU A 57 20.87 20.55 -12.92
N VAL A 58 21.38 20.63 -14.16
CA VAL A 58 22.26 19.58 -14.73
C VAL A 58 23.63 19.61 -14.06
N ARG A 59 24.15 20.81 -13.78
CA ARG A 59 25.44 20.99 -13.08
C ARG A 59 25.29 21.12 -11.57
N PHE A 60 24.16 21.64 -11.10
CA PHE A 60 23.91 21.93 -9.68
C PHE A 60 22.54 21.39 -9.24
N PRO A 61 22.36 20.06 -9.18
CA PRO A 61 21.08 19.44 -8.81
C PRO A 61 20.62 19.81 -7.39
N GLU A 62 21.56 20.15 -6.49
CA GLU A 62 21.27 20.64 -5.14
C GLU A 62 20.55 21.99 -5.11
N GLN A 63 20.54 22.73 -6.22
CA GLN A 63 19.79 23.98 -6.36
C GLN A 63 18.34 23.76 -6.79
N ALA A 64 17.86 22.51 -6.86
CA ALA A 64 16.47 22.23 -7.19
C ALA A 64 15.52 22.80 -6.13
N VAL A 65 14.59 23.64 -6.57
CA VAL A 65 13.49 24.15 -5.75
C VAL A 65 12.48 23.04 -5.53
N LYS A 66 12.19 22.74 -4.27
CA LYS A 66 11.19 21.74 -3.88
C LYS A 66 9.84 22.41 -3.60
N ALA A 67 8.75 21.81 -4.09
CA ALA A 67 7.43 22.41 -3.95
C ALA A 67 6.94 22.38 -2.50
N GLY A 68 7.29 21.34 -1.74
CA GLY A 68 7.01 21.25 -0.30
C GLY A 68 7.67 22.38 0.49
N GLN A 69 8.90 22.77 0.14
CA GLN A 69 9.60 23.88 0.79
C GLN A 69 8.96 25.24 0.48
N ILE A 70 8.58 25.49 -0.77
CA ILE A 70 7.87 26.71 -1.18
C ILE A 70 6.52 26.81 -0.46
N ASN A 71 5.77 25.71 -0.40
CA ASN A 71 4.50 25.66 0.32
C ASN A 71 4.69 25.91 1.83
N ALA A 72 5.72 25.33 2.44
CA ALA A 72 6.03 25.53 3.85
C ALA A 72 6.34 26.99 4.18
N MET A 73 7.14 27.67 3.34
CA MET A 73 7.45 29.09 3.52
C MET A 73 6.20 29.96 3.45
N GLY A 74 5.37 29.77 2.42
CA GLY A 74 4.11 30.51 2.28
C GLY A 74 3.16 30.27 3.45
N LEU A 75 3.10 29.04 3.97
CA LEU A 75 2.26 28.71 5.12
C LEU A 75 2.78 29.31 6.44
N ILE A 76 4.10 29.32 6.66
CA ILE A 76 4.70 29.97 7.85
C ILE A 76 4.32 31.44 7.87
N ASP A 77 4.48 32.12 6.73
CA ASP A 77 4.14 33.53 6.58
C ASP A 77 2.63 33.80 6.79
N GLU A 78 1.76 32.98 6.19
CA GLU A 78 0.32 33.10 6.39
C GLU A 78 -0.09 32.92 7.86
N ILE A 79 0.54 31.97 8.55
CA ILE A 79 0.34 31.76 9.99
C ILE A 79 0.83 33.00 10.76
N PHE A 80 1.95 33.63 10.38
CA PHE A 80 2.46 34.82 11.05
C PHE A 80 1.48 36.00 10.93
N HIS A 81 0.95 36.26 9.74
CA HIS A 81 -0.10 37.25 9.54
C HIS A 81 -1.35 36.95 10.38
N TYR A 82 -1.75 35.68 10.44
CA TYR A 82 -2.88 35.27 11.25
C TYR A 82 -2.63 35.48 12.75
N ILE A 83 -1.43 35.20 13.26
CA ILE A 83 -1.03 35.46 14.66
C ILE A 83 -1.01 36.97 14.94
N VAL A 84 -0.57 37.82 14.01
CA VAL A 84 -0.64 39.29 14.12
C VAL A 84 -2.10 39.76 14.16
N ALA A 85 -2.97 39.19 13.33
CA ALA A 85 -4.39 39.51 13.36
C ALA A 85 -5.04 39.13 14.70
N GLN A 86 -4.76 37.93 15.21
CA GLN A 86 -5.25 37.49 16.53
C GLN A 86 -4.76 38.39 17.66
N TYR A 87 -3.51 38.86 17.60
CA TYR A 87 -2.99 39.83 18.55
C TYR A 87 -3.80 41.13 18.56
N ARG A 88 -4.07 41.69 17.37
CA ARG A 88 -4.87 42.92 17.26
C ARG A 88 -6.28 42.71 17.81
N ASP A 89 -6.90 41.58 17.49
CA ASP A 89 -8.27 41.29 17.90
C ASP A 89 -8.40 41.06 19.41
N GLN A 90 -7.42 40.39 20.04
CA GLN A 90 -7.50 39.98 21.44
C GLN A 90 -6.83 40.94 22.42
N LYS A 91 -5.80 41.68 22.01
CA LYS A 91 -4.95 42.49 22.90
C LYS A 91 -4.99 43.98 22.58
N ASN A 92 -4.79 44.38 21.32
CA ASN A 92 -4.73 45.80 20.96
C ASN A 92 -5.14 46.05 19.49
N PRO A 93 -6.40 46.43 19.22
CA PRO A 93 -6.90 46.67 17.87
C PRO A 93 -6.16 47.80 17.12
N GLU A 94 -5.56 48.73 17.86
CA GLU A 94 -4.82 49.88 17.31
C GLU A 94 -3.30 49.65 17.30
N ALA A 95 -2.82 48.42 17.48
CA ALA A 95 -1.38 48.12 17.63
C ALA A 95 -0.55 48.71 16.47
N MET A 96 -0.95 48.49 15.22
CA MET A 96 -0.20 48.99 14.05
C MET A 96 -0.30 50.51 13.87
N ALA A 97 -1.42 51.12 14.25
CA ALA A 97 -1.57 52.58 14.25
C ALA A 97 -0.65 53.22 15.30
N LYS A 98 -0.59 52.66 16.51
CA LYS A 98 0.28 53.13 17.61
C LYS A 98 1.75 52.88 17.30
N ALA A 99 2.08 51.76 16.66
CA ALA A 99 3.44 51.46 16.20
C ALA A 99 3.93 52.53 15.21
N LEU A 100 3.12 52.92 14.22
CA LEU A 100 3.48 54.00 13.30
C LEU A 100 3.75 55.32 14.03
N VAL A 101 2.88 55.71 14.97
CA VAL A 101 3.08 56.95 15.74
C VAL A 101 4.35 56.89 16.58
N TRP A 102 4.66 55.75 17.20
CA TRP A 102 5.93 55.56 17.92
C TRP A 102 7.12 55.74 16.98
N LEU A 103 7.11 55.07 15.83
CA LEU A 103 8.21 55.10 14.86
C LEU A 103 8.44 56.52 14.33
N GLU A 104 7.36 57.23 13.98
CA GLU A 104 7.43 58.63 13.53
C GLU A 104 7.99 59.55 14.61
N ALA A 105 7.66 59.32 15.89
CA ALA A 105 8.18 60.09 17.01
C ALA A 105 9.66 59.84 17.31
N ARG A 106 10.15 58.61 17.09
CA ARG A 106 11.55 58.21 17.38
C ARG A 106 12.51 58.47 16.23
N LEU A 107 12.09 58.18 15.00
CA LEU A 107 12.94 58.17 13.81
C LEU A 107 12.65 59.34 12.86
N GLY A 108 11.51 60.02 13.03
CA GLY A 108 11.03 61.08 12.14
C GLY A 108 10.16 60.53 11.01
N LYS A 109 9.09 61.26 10.69
CA LYS A 109 8.10 60.85 9.68
C LYS A 109 8.68 60.63 8.29
N ASP A 110 9.55 61.53 7.82
CA ASP A 110 10.17 61.41 6.49
C ASP A 110 11.03 60.15 6.35
N VAL A 111 11.65 59.70 7.44
CA VAL A 111 12.48 58.49 7.47
C VAL A 111 11.62 57.24 7.34
N VAL A 112 10.50 57.19 8.08
CA VAL A 112 9.53 56.08 8.00
C VAL A 112 8.86 56.05 6.62
N ASP A 113 8.46 57.21 6.10
CA ASP A 113 7.80 57.32 4.79
C ASP A 113 8.72 56.87 3.65
N LYS A 114 10.02 57.23 3.71
CA LYS A 114 11.01 56.76 2.75
C LYS A 114 11.16 55.23 2.77
N ALA A 115 11.15 54.61 3.95
CA ALA A 115 11.24 53.15 4.08
C ALA A 115 10.02 52.45 3.47
N LEU A 116 8.81 52.92 3.80
CA LEU A 116 7.56 52.37 3.25
C LEU A 116 7.45 52.55 1.73
N HIS A 117 7.91 53.69 1.20
CA HIS A 117 7.93 53.94 -0.24
C HIS A 117 8.91 53.01 -0.97
N THR A 118 10.15 52.92 -0.48
CA THR A 118 11.17 52.05 -1.09
C THR A 118 10.73 50.58 -1.04
N PHE A 119 10.08 50.16 0.06
CA PHE A 119 9.49 48.82 0.15
C PHE A 119 8.38 48.61 -0.89
N THR A 120 7.48 49.58 -1.05
CA THR A 120 6.38 49.50 -2.04
C THR A 120 6.89 49.43 -3.48
N ASP A 121 8.04 50.03 -3.79
CA ASP A 121 8.63 49.93 -5.13
C ASP A 121 9.30 48.58 -5.39
N ALA A 122 10.01 48.06 -4.39
CA ALA A 122 10.73 46.79 -4.44
C ALA A 122 9.79 45.57 -4.37
N PHE A 123 8.75 45.65 -3.53
CA PHE A 123 7.73 44.64 -3.28
C PHE A 123 6.32 45.19 -3.57
N PRO A 124 6.01 45.50 -4.83
CA PRO A 124 4.81 46.24 -5.17
C PRO A 124 3.52 45.41 -5.04
N PRO A 125 2.46 46.00 -4.45
CA PRO A 125 1.09 45.52 -4.62
C PRO A 125 0.72 45.39 -6.11
N ILE A 126 -0.23 44.52 -6.45
CA ILE A 126 -0.49 44.19 -7.86
C ILE A 126 -0.85 45.40 -8.73
N ARG A 127 -1.58 46.37 -8.16
CA ARG A 127 -1.98 47.62 -8.85
C ARG A 127 -0.77 48.53 -9.10
N VAL A 128 0.18 48.59 -8.16
CA VAL A 128 1.44 49.34 -8.32
C VAL A 128 2.37 48.61 -9.30
N TYR A 129 2.41 47.28 -9.25
CA TYR A 129 3.20 46.46 -10.17
C TYR A 129 2.75 46.63 -11.62
N ARG A 130 1.42 46.63 -11.86
CA ARG A 130 0.77 46.89 -13.16
C ARG A 130 0.82 48.35 -13.61
N ARG A 131 1.34 49.27 -12.78
CA ARG A 131 1.37 50.72 -13.03
C ARG A 131 -0.02 51.34 -13.18
N GLU A 132 -1.03 50.76 -12.51
CA GLU A 132 -2.40 51.30 -12.46
C GLU A 132 -2.49 52.49 -11.49
N ILE A 133 -1.68 52.47 -10.42
CA ILE A 133 -1.53 53.55 -9.43
C ILE A 133 -0.05 53.74 -9.10
N ARG A 134 0.32 54.94 -8.64
CA ARG A 134 1.68 55.21 -8.15
C ARG A 134 1.87 54.73 -6.70
N ALA A 135 3.11 54.42 -6.30
CA ALA A 135 3.42 54.04 -4.92
C ALA A 135 3.01 55.12 -3.91
N ASP A 136 3.27 56.39 -4.21
CA ASP A 136 2.81 57.55 -3.41
C ASP A 136 1.29 57.56 -3.18
N GLU A 137 0.54 57.26 -4.25
CA GLU A 137 -0.92 57.25 -4.24
C GLU A 137 -1.47 56.05 -3.45
N TYR A 138 -0.80 54.90 -3.55
CA TYR A 138 -1.12 53.73 -2.72
C TYR A 138 -0.87 54.02 -1.24
N LEU A 139 0.26 54.61 -0.87
CA LEU A 139 0.60 54.95 0.52
C LEU A 139 -0.41 55.89 1.18
N ALA A 140 -0.98 56.82 0.41
CA ALA A 140 -1.98 57.78 0.89
C ALA A 140 -3.39 57.18 1.03
N GLY A 141 -3.64 56.00 0.46
CA GLY A 141 -4.94 55.34 0.48
C GLY A 141 -5.15 54.35 1.62
N ASP A 142 -6.27 53.64 1.55
CA ASP A 142 -6.61 52.51 2.40
C ASP A 142 -7.03 51.29 1.56
N THR A 143 -6.91 50.11 2.15
CA THR A 143 -7.42 48.85 1.59
C THR A 143 -8.36 48.25 2.63
N ASP A 144 -9.62 48.02 2.23
CA ASP A 144 -10.69 47.49 3.09
C ASP A 144 -10.91 48.28 4.40
N GLY A 145 -10.69 49.60 4.36
CA GLY A 145 -10.82 50.48 5.51
C GLY A 145 -9.64 50.48 6.48
N ILE A 146 -8.52 49.86 6.11
CA ILE A 146 -7.25 49.90 6.87
C ILE A 146 -6.26 50.77 6.08
N PRO A 147 -5.67 51.82 6.68
CA PRO A 147 -4.67 52.64 6.02
C PRO A 147 -3.50 51.81 5.48
N ASN A 148 -3.11 52.03 4.23
CA ASN A 148 -2.10 51.20 3.55
C ASN A 148 -0.73 51.28 4.25
N ARG A 149 -0.43 52.39 4.94
CA ARG A 149 0.76 52.52 5.80
C ARG A 149 0.82 51.46 6.92
N GLN A 150 -0.32 51.10 7.52
CA GLN A 150 -0.37 50.09 8.57
C GLN A 150 -0.17 48.68 7.99
N ILE A 151 -0.73 48.43 6.80
CA ILE A 151 -0.54 47.20 6.05
C ILE A 151 0.95 47.02 5.73
N LEU A 152 1.57 48.04 5.15
CA LEU A 152 2.98 47.99 4.75
C LEU A 152 3.93 47.90 5.94
N LEU A 153 3.58 48.43 7.12
CA LEU A 153 4.39 48.23 8.32
C LEU A 153 4.40 46.75 8.76
N GLU A 154 3.25 46.08 8.68
CA GLU A 154 3.14 44.64 8.96
C GLU A 154 3.92 43.82 7.93
N GLU A 155 3.78 44.13 6.64
CA GLU A 155 4.52 43.47 5.56
C GLU A 155 6.05 43.67 5.68
N LEU A 156 6.49 44.85 6.11
CA LEU A 156 7.90 45.18 6.34
C LEU A 156 8.49 44.37 7.51
N LEU A 157 7.66 44.07 8.53
CA LEU A 157 8.01 43.12 9.60
C LEU A 157 8.11 41.69 9.06
N MET A 158 7.20 41.23 8.20
CA MET A 158 7.28 39.89 7.62
C MET A 158 8.55 39.72 6.77
N LEU A 159 8.85 40.67 5.88
CA LEU A 159 10.08 40.67 5.08
C LEU A 159 11.34 40.52 5.96
N TRP A 160 11.35 41.18 7.13
CA TRP A 160 12.47 41.07 8.06
C TRP A 160 12.58 39.69 8.69
N LEU A 161 11.46 39.11 9.10
CA LEU A 161 11.42 37.76 9.66
C LEU A 161 11.88 36.72 8.64
N GLU A 162 11.47 36.86 7.38
CA GLU A 162 11.90 36.02 6.25
C GLU A 162 13.43 36.08 6.07
N ASN A 163 14.01 37.29 6.02
CA ASN A 163 15.46 37.50 5.85
C ASN A 163 16.29 37.05 7.06
N LEU A 164 15.71 37.02 8.26
CA LEU A 164 16.38 36.50 9.45
C LEU A 164 16.30 34.98 9.58
N ASN A 165 15.40 34.32 8.86
CA ASN A 165 15.18 32.89 8.97
C ASN A 165 16.24 32.10 8.18
N PRO A 166 17.16 31.36 8.83
CA PRO A 166 18.23 30.67 8.10
C PRO A 166 17.71 29.57 7.17
N ALA A 167 16.53 29.00 7.44
CA ALA A 167 15.90 27.99 6.59
C ALA A 167 15.39 28.57 5.25
N PHE A 168 15.21 29.89 5.18
CA PHE A 168 14.73 30.59 3.98
C PHE A 168 15.90 30.98 3.05
N ALA A 169 17.15 30.91 3.52
CA ALA A 169 18.34 31.34 2.78
C ALA A 169 18.49 30.79 1.34
N PRO A 170 18.13 29.51 1.02
CA PRO A 170 18.17 29.00 -0.36
C PRO A 170 17.25 29.73 -1.34
N TYR A 171 16.28 30.50 -0.82
CA TYR A 171 15.23 31.19 -1.55
C TYR A 171 15.35 32.72 -1.46
N LEU A 172 16.47 33.24 -0.93
CA LEU A 172 16.68 34.67 -0.68
C LEU A 172 16.39 35.57 -1.89
N GLU A 173 16.62 35.08 -3.11
CA GLU A 173 16.29 35.80 -4.35
C GLU A 173 14.81 36.23 -4.45
N LEU A 174 13.90 35.57 -3.74
CA LEU A 174 12.48 35.93 -3.73
C LEU A 174 12.22 37.20 -2.90
N PHE A 175 12.97 37.44 -1.82
CA PHE A 175 12.69 38.44 -0.78
C PHE A 175 13.93 39.20 -0.28
N ASP A 176 14.95 39.35 -1.12
CA ASP A 176 16.18 40.07 -0.76
C ASP A 176 15.91 41.53 -0.33
N ASP A 177 16.31 41.86 0.90
CA ASP A 177 16.15 43.17 1.54
C ASP A 177 17.42 44.05 1.48
N ALA A 178 18.48 43.64 0.77
CA ALA A 178 19.78 44.33 0.77
C ALA A 178 19.68 45.80 0.28
N GLU A 179 18.80 46.08 -0.67
CA GLU A 179 18.55 47.44 -1.18
C GLU A 179 17.88 48.31 -0.12
N LEU A 180 16.91 47.77 0.62
CA LEU A 180 16.26 48.45 1.73
C LEU A 180 17.23 48.78 2.87
N LYS A 181 18.11 47.82 3.23
CA LYS A 181 19.16 48.03 4.24
C LYS A 181 20.14 49.13 3.86
N LYS A 182 20.44 49.28 2.56
CA LYS A 182 21.40 50.26 2.06
C LYS A 182 20.81 51.66 1.91
N GLU A 183 19.57 51.76 1.46
CA GLU A 183 18.98 53.04 1.02
C GLU A 183 18.08 53.71 2.06
N THR A 184 17.69 52.97 3.11
CA THR A 184 16.71 53.41 4.11
C THR A 184 17.14 53.06 5.53
N SER A 185 16.46 53.63 6.52
CA SER A 185 16.65 53.27 7.94
C SER A 185 15.88 51.99 8.34
N TYR A 186 15.70 51.05 7.41
CA TYR A 186 14.92 49.80 7.57
C TYR A 186 15.26 49.04 8.87
N VAL A 187 16.55 48.82 9.14
CA VAL A 187 17.00 48.12 10.36
C VAL A 187 16.62 48.90 11.63
N ALA A 188 16.73 50.23 11.62
CA ALA A 188 16.36 51.05 12.77
C ALA A 188 14.84 51.06 13.00
N VAL A 189 14.04 51.07 11.93
CA VAL A 189 12.57 50.94 12.00
C VAL A 189 12.18 49.65 12.72
N LEU A 190 12.82 48.53 12.41
CA LEU A 190 12.51 47.23 13.00
C LEU A 190 13.00 47.09 14.43
N THR A 191 14.18 47.64 14.75
CA THR A 191 14.67 47.70 16.15
C THR A 191 13.71 48.49 17.04
N GLU A 192 13.21 49.64 16.57
CA GLU A 192 12.21 50.43 17.31
C GLU A 192 10.84 49.76 17.33
N LEU A 193 10.47 49.01 16.29
CA LEU A 193 9.23 48.22 16.27
C LEU A 193 9.26 47.10 17.31
N HIS A 194 10.41 46.43 17.49
CA HIS A 194 10.61 45.46 18.59
C HIS A 194 10.47 46.15 19.95
N ALA A 195 11.14 47.30 20.15
CA ALA A 195 11.02 48.09 21.38
C ALA A 195 9.59 48.57 21.67
N PHE A 196 8.78 48.85 20.63
CA PHE A 196 7.35 49.12 20.79
C PHE A 196 6.59 47.94 21.36
N PHE A 197 6.79 46.73 20.81
CA PHE A 197 6.08 45.53 21.26
C PHE A 197 6.50 45.06 22.67
N GLU A 198 7.69 45.42 23.15
CA GLU A 198 8.10 45.24 24.56
C GLU A 198 7.21 46.01 25.55
N THR A 199 6.61 47.14 25.13
CA THR A 199 5.69 47.90 26.00
C THR A 199 4.23 47.49 25.83
N GLN A 200 3.92 46.58 24.91
CA GLN A 200 2.57 46.12 24.65
C GLN A 200 2.26 44.85 25.46
N PRO A 201 0.97 44.49 25.66
CA PRO A 201 0.63 43.24 26.33
C PRO A 201 1.23 42.04 25.59
N PRO A 202 1.79 41.05 26.31
CA PRO A 202 2.29 39.81 25.72
C PRO A 202 1.18 38.92 25.15
N PHE A 203 1.56 37.99 24.28
CA PHE A 203 0.67 37.10 23.54
C PHE A 203 1.26 35.69 23.35
N GLY A 204 0.40 34.74 23.02
CA GLY A 204 0.80 33.35 22.80
C GLY A 204 1.00 32.52 24.08
N PRO A 205 1.32 31.23 23.93
CA PRO A 205 1.42 30.25 25.01
C PRO A 205 2.56 30.56 26.00
N ASP A 206 3.67 31.12 25.51
CA ASP A 206 4.84 31.46 26.32
C ASP A 206 4.85 32.92 26.80
N ASN A 207 3.74 33.65 26.56
CA ASN A 207 3.51 35.03 27.00
C ASN A 207 4.67 35.99 26.62
N GLN A 208 5.03 36.00 25.34
CA GLN A 208 6.13 36.78 24.77
C GLN A 208 5.61 38.07 24.10
N ASN A 209 6.51 39.03 23.81
CA ASN A 209 6.16 40.11 22.90
C ASN A 209 5.89 39.54 21.49
N GLN A 210 5.10 40.28 20.69
CA GLN A 210 4.62 39.80 19.39
C GLN A 210 5.77 39.45 18.42
N VAL A 211 6.85 40.22 18.42
CA VAL A 211 7.98 40.03 17.49
C VAL A 211 8.78 38.79 17.87
N ASP A 212 9.07 38.58 19.14
CA ASP A 212 9.82 37.40 19.60
C ASP A 212 9.00 36.13 19.48
N MET A 213 7.68 36.21 19.66
CA MET A 213 6.78 35.09 19.36
C MET A 213 6.93 34.67 17.90
N LEU A 214 6.83 35.59 16.94
CA LEU A 214 6.97 35.28 15.50
C LEU A 214 8.37 34.75 15.15
N ARG A 215 9.42 35.16 15.87
CA ARG A 215 10.80 34.67 15.68
C ARG A 215 11.08 33.32 16.34
N SER A 216 10.22 32.86 17.24
CA SER A 216 10.47 31.65 18.02
C SER A 216 10.64 30.37 17.16
N PRO A 217 9.92 30.14 16.04
CA PRO A 217 10.13 28.94 15.23
C PRO A 217 11.52 28.89 14.60
N SER A 218 11.96 30.00 13.98
CA SER A 218 13.28 30.08 13.35
C SER A 218 14.43 30.11 14.35
N THR A 219 14.16 30.47 15.62
CA THR A 219 15.16 30.43 16.69
C THR A 219 15.33 29.01 17.25
N ALA A 220 14.21 28.29 17.42
CA ALA A 220 14.22 26.92 17.94
C ALA A 220 14.73 25.92 16.90
N VAL A 221 14.35 26.10 15.62
CA VAL A 221 14.72 25.20 14.52
C VAL A 221 15.21 26.01 13.31
N PRO A 222 16.46 26.50 13.33
CA PRO A 222 16.93 27.50 12.36
C PRO A 222 17.10 26.98 10.93
N HIS A 223 17.36 25.70 10.73
CA HIS A 223 17.76 25.16 9.42
C HIS A 223 16.77 24.16 8.82
N SER A 224 15.55 24.08 9.34
CA SER A 224 14.54 23.14 8.84
C SER A 224 13.15 23.77 8.80
N LEU A 225 12.59 23.89 7.58
CA LEU A 225 11.22 24.36 7.36
C LEU A 225 10.18 23.39 7.95
N SER A 226 10.37 22.09 7.77
CA SER A 226 9.50 21.06 8.36
C SER A 226 9.55 21.12 9.88
N GLY A 227 10.73 21.25 10.47
CA GLY A 227 10.87 21.38 11.92
C GLY A 227 10.29 22.69 12.48
N GLN A 228 10.29 23.79 11.71
CA GLN A 228 9.58 25.02 12.08
C GLN A 228 8.05 24.84 12.07
N LEU A 229 7.50 24.15 11.06
CA LEU A 229 6.08 23.80 11.02
C LEU A 229 5.69 22.87 12.18
N GLU A 230 6.53 21.87 12.51
CA GLU A 230 6.32 21.01 13.68
C GLU A 230 6.35 21.80 15.00
N TYR A 231 7.27 22.76 15.14
CA TYR A 231 7.31 23.67 16.29
C TYR A 231 6.01 24.47 16.41
N ILE A 232 5.53 25.07 15.32
CA ILE A 232 4.27 25.82 15.25
C ILE A 232 3.09 24.91 15.62
N LEU A 233 3.04 23.69 15.09
CA LEU A 233 2.00 22.71 15.40
C LEU A 233 1.95 22.40 16.90
N MET A 234 3.10 22.08 17.49
CA MET A 234 3.20 21.68 18.90
C MET A 234 2.95 22.84 19.86
N ARG A 235 3.45 24.04 19.56
CA ARG A 235 3.38 25.19 20.47
C ARG A 235 2.16 26.06 20.23
N TRP A 236 1.79 26.31 18.99
CA TRP A 236 0.72 27.24 18.62
C TRP A 236 -0.58 26.54 18.22
N GLY A 237 -0.64 25.20 18.26
CA GLY A 237 -1.81 24.39 17.88
C GLY A 237 -3.18 24.96 18.30
N PRO A 238 -3.39 25.35 19.57
CA PRO A 238 -4.67 25.93 20.03
C PRO A 238 -5.06 27.25 19.35
N LEU A 239 -4.09 27.99 18.80
CA LEU A 239 -4.31 29.28 18.12
C LEU A 239 -4.68 29.08 16.64
N LEU A 240 -4.20 28.01 15.99
CA LEU A 240 -4.20 27.85 14.53
C LEU A 240 -5.60 27.71 13.90
N GLY A 241 -6.59 27.18 14.62
CA GLY A 241 -7.95 26.98 14.08
C GLY A 241 -7.94 26.25 12.72
N LYS A 242 -8.38 26.95 11.66
CA LYS A 242 -8.43 26.41 10.28
C LYS A 242 -7.05 26.06 9.68
N TYR A 243 -5.97 26.64 10.19
CA TYR A 243 -4.61 26.42 9.69
C TYR A 243 -4.01 25.08 10.11
N LEU A 244 -4.56 24.44 11.13
CA LEU A 244 -4.08 23.16 11.63
C LEU A 244 -4.06 22.08 10.53
N TYR A 245 -5.16 21.96 9.78
CA TYR A 245 -5.28 20.96 8.71
C TYR A 245 -4.31 21.23 7.55
N ARG A 246 -4.18 22.50 7.15
CA ARG A 246 -3.23 22.91 6.09
C ARG A 246 -1.79 22.63 6.49
N LEU A 247 -1.43 22.86 7.76
CA LEU A 247 -0.11 22.54 8.31
C LEU A 247 0.19 21.05 8.26
N LEU A 248 -0.73 20.21 8.72
CA LEU A 248 -0.56 18.75 8.66
C LEU A 248 -0.35 18.27 7.22
N THR A 249 -1.14 18.79 6.27
CA THR A 249 -1.03 18.41 4.85
C THR A 249 0.28 18.93 4.22
N SER A 250 0.76 20.10 4.63
CA SER A 250 2.06 20.66 4.19
C SER A 250 3.24 19.80 4.67
N LEU A 251 3.22 19.37 5.93
CA LEU A 251 4.20 18.43 6.48
C LEU A 251 4.20 17.10 5.72
N ASP A 252 3.03 16.60 5.31
CA ASP A 252 2.91 15.37 4.54
C ASP A 252 3.55 15.48 3.15
N LEU A 253 3.37 16.60 2.47
CA LEU A 253 4.00 16.86 1.17
C LEU A 253 5.53 16.85 1.29
N ILE A 254 6.09 17.50 2.33
CA ILE A 254 7.55 17.50 2.55
C ILE A 254 8.05 16.07 2.82
N LYS A 255 7.35 15.31 3.67
CA LYS A 255 7.69 13.91 3.94
C LYS A 255 7.63 13.03 2.70
N GLU A 256 6.71 13.31 1.79
CA GLU A 256 6.59 12.61 0.51
C GLU A 256 7.78 12.92 -0.42
N GLU A 257 8.18 14.18 -0.56
CA GLU A 257 9.35 14.62 -1.36
C GLU A 257 10.71 14.18 -0.76
N GLU A 258 10.77 13.92 0.55
CA GLU A 258 11.99 13.47 1.25
C GLU A 258 12.10 11.94 1.38
N LYS A 259 11.10 11.20 0.93
CA LYS A 259 11.02 9.75 1.12
C LYS A 259 12.11 9.03 0.31
N PRO A 260 13.02 8.28 0.96
CA PRO A 260 14.06 7.56 0.25
C PRO A 260 13.48 6.41 -0.59
N VAL A 261 13.89 6.33 -1.86
CA VAL A 261 13.53 5.24 -2.78
C VAL A 261 14.44 4.05 -2.49
N PHE A 262 13.94 3.06 -1.74
CA PHE A 262 14.64 1.79 -1.54
C PHE A 262 14.19 0.75 -2.57
N PHE A 263 15.16 0.11 -3.23
CA PHE A 263 14.92 -1.03 -4.12
C PHE A 263 15.14 -2.34 -3.34
N GLY A 264 14.10 -3.15 -3.19
CA GLY A 264 14.21 -4.52 -2.66
C GLY A 264 12.97 -5.01 -1.89
N PRO A 265 12.75 -6.33 -1.80
CA PRO A 265 11.69 -6.90 -0.97
C PRO A 265 11.97 -6.64 0.52
N GLY A 266 10.96 -6.13 1.24
CA GLY A 266 11.06 -5.86 2.68
C GLY A 266 11.24 -7.14 3.52
N PRO A 267 11.66 -7.01 4.80
CA PRO A 267 11.88 -8.17 5.67
C PRO A 267 10.56 -8.93 5.96
N SER A 268 10.64 -10.26 6.04
CA SER A 268 9.53 -11.10 6.49
C SER A 268 9.27 -10.87 7.99
N LEU A 269 8.06 -10.42 8.33
CA LEU A 269 7.66 -10.12 9.71
C LEU A 269 6.80 -11.25 10.27
N VAL A 270 6.88 -11.48 11.58
CA VAL A 270 5.98 -12.40 12.30
C VAL A 270 4.64 -11.70 12.51
N PRO A 271 3.50 -12.28 12.06
CA PRO A 271 2.19 -11.71 12.32
C PRO A 271 1.99 -11.44 13.82
N ALA A 272 1.76 -10.17 14.14
CA ALA A 272 1.36 -9.74 15.46
C ALA A 272 -0.16 -9.56 15.45
N TYR A 273 -0.87 -10.39 16.21
CA TYR A 273 -2.29 -10.20 16.44
C TYR A 273 -2.46 -9.08 17.46
N ASP A 274 -2.69 -7.85 17.01
CA ASP A 274 -2.94 -6.71 17.89
C ASP A 274 -4.22 -6.96 18.70
N LYS A 275 -4.08 -7.04 20.02
CA LYS A 275 -5.20 -7.16 20.98
C LYS A 275 -6.01 -5.86 21.14
N GLY A 276 -5.71 -4.83 20.35
CA GLY A 276 -6.15 -3.44 20.59
C GLY A 276 -7.30 -2.94 19.73
N LEU A 277 -7.76 -3.70 18.73
CA LEU A 277 -8.90 -3.32 17.89
C LEU A 277 -10.04 -4.30 18.16
N ASP A 278 -11.20 -3.77 18.54
CA ASP A 278 -12.42 -4.51 18.83
C ASP A 278 -13.04 -5.04 17.52
N GLU A 279 -12.32 -5.95 16.87
CA GLU A 279 -12.68 -6.51 15.57
C GLU A 279 -13.61 -7.71 15.74
N PRO A 280 -14.81 -7.67 15.13
CA PRO A 280 -15.78 -8.75 15.28
C PRO A 280 -15.31 -10.02 14.57
N GLU A 281 -15.55 -11.15 15.22
CA GLU A 281 -15.36 -12.47 14.62
C GLU A 281 -16.51 -12.80 13.67
N ARG A 282 -16.21 -12.94 12.37
CA ARG A 282 -17.16 -13.15 11.28
C ARG A 282 -16.61 -14.09 10.20
N PHE A 283 -16.14 -15.27 10.63
CA PHE A 283 -15.73 -16.32 9.71
C PHE A 283 -16.86 -16.73 8.77
N SER A 284 -16.52 -17.00 7.51
CA SER A 284 -17.45 -17.64 6.58
C SER A 284 -17.55 -19.14 6.86
N ALA A 285 -18.73 -19.70 6.70
CA ALA A 285 -18.93 -21.14 6.81
C ALA A 285 -18.27 -21.85 5.62
N ASP A 286 -17.44 -22.85 5.91
CA ASP A 286 -16.87 -23.70 4.87
C ASP A 286 -17.91 -24.76 4.43
N ARG A 287 -17.94 -25.08 3.14
CA ARG A 287 -18.61 -26.29 2.62
C ARG A 287 -17.70 -27.50 2.83
N ASP A 288 -18.26 -28.71 2.88
CA ASP A 288 -17.52 -29.96 3.17
C ASP A 288 -16.28 -30.18 2.29
N TRP A 289 -16.30 -29.69 1.05
CA TRP A 289 -15.19 -29.82 0.11
C TRP A 289 -14.07 -28.81 0.33
N MET A 290 -14.36 -27.62 0.89
CA MET A 290 -13.42 -26.48 0.98
C MET A 290 -12.19 -26.77 1.86
N PRO A 291 -12.31 -27.43 3.03
CA PRO A 291 -11.15 -27.81 3.84
C PRO A 291 -10.23 -28.84 3.15
N ARG A 292 -10.78 -29.63 2.22
CA ARG A 292 -10.09 -30.75 1.58
C ARG A 292 -9.47 -30.40 0.22
N VAL A 293 -9.50 -29.12 -0.16
CA VAL A 293 -8.94 -28.66 -1.43
C VAL A 293 -7.42 -28.85 -1.45
N VAL A 294 -6.92 -29.46 -2.52
CA VAL A 294 -5.50 -29.50 -2.87
C VAL A 294 -5.38 -28.81 -4.22
N LEU A 295 -4.73 -27.64 -4.23
CA LEU A 295 -4.71 -26.75 -5.39
C LEU A 295 -3.41 -26.90 -6.16
N GLN A 296 -3.50 -27.02 -7.48
CA GLN A 296 -2.36 -26.94 -8.39
C GLN A 296 -2.45 -25.67 -9.24
N ALA A 297 -1.42 -24.84 -9.20
CA ALA A 297 -1.30 -23.65 -10.03
C ALA A 297 -0.62 -23.97 -11.37
N LYS A 298 -1.18 -23.51 -12.48
CA LYS A 298 -0.62 -23.62 -13.83
C LYS A 298 -0.79 -22.31 -14.59
N ASN A 299 0.32 -21.70 -15.02
CA ASN A 299 0.27 -20.68 -16.09
C ASN A 299 -0.33 -21.31 -17.36
N ALA A 300 -1.48 -20.81 -17.81
CA ALA A 300 -2.29 -21.47 -18.82
C ALA A 300 -1.54 -21.62 -20.15
N HIS A 301 -0.99 -20.54 -20.71
CA HIS A 301 -0.31 -20.60 -22.01
C HIS A 301 0.97 -21.46 -21.96
N VAL A 302 1.79 -21.29 -20.91
CA VAL A 302 3.00 -22.09 -20.73
C VAL A 302 2.66 -23.57 -20.61
N TRP A 303 1.61 -23.90 -19.86
CA TRP A 303 1.19 -25.30 -19.70
C TRP A 303 0.68 -25.89 -21.01
N LEU A 304 -0.11 -25.15 -21.79
CA LEU A 304 -0.59 -25.59 -23.11
C LEU A 304 0.57 -25.83 -24.09
N ASP A 305 1.61 -24.99 -24.08
CA ASP A 305 2.85 -25.22 -24.85
C ASP A 305 3.58 -26.50 -24.41
N GLN A 306 3.76 -26.70 -23.10
CA GLN A 306 4.38 -27.92 -22.55
C GLN A 306 3.58 -29.18 -22.89
N LEU A 307 2.24 -29.12 -22.82
CA LEU A 307 1.36 -30.21 -23.22
C LEU A 307 1.50 -30.48 -24.72
N SER A 308 1.62 -29.44 -25.55
CA SER A 308 1.82 -29.61 -26.98
C SER A 308 3.08 -30.42 -27.30
N ARG A 309 4.17 -30.13 -26.58
CA ARG A 309 5.43 -30.89 -26.67
C ARG A 309 5.27 -32.32 -26.15
N LYS A 310 4.66 -32.49 -24.97
CA LYS A 310 4.43 -33.79 -24.32
C LYS A 310 3.60 -34.76 -25.18
N TYR A 311 2.50 -34.28 -25.76
CA TYR A 311 1.57 -35.09 -26.54
C TYR A 311 1.83 -35.03 -28.05
N GLN A 312 2.89 -34.33 -28.48
CA GLN A 312 3.29 -34.19 -29.89
C GLN A 312 2.14 -33.71 -30.81
N ARG A 313 1.29 -32.82 -30.32
CA ARG A 313 0.14 -32.25 -31.05
C ARG A 313 -0.11 -30.81 -30.63
N SER A 314 -0.72 -29.99 -31.50
CA SER A 314 -1.01 -28.58 -31.18
C SER A 314 -2.12 -28.45 -30.12
N ILE A 315 -1.78 -28.01 -28.91
CA ILE A 315 -2.70 -27.74 -27.80
C ILE A 315 -2.57 -26.26 -27.46
N THR A 316 -3.53 -25.47 -27.93
CA THR A 316 -3.50 -24.00 -27.80
C THR A 316 -4.72 -23.41 -27.10
N ARG A 317 -5.75 -24.23 -26.88
CA ARG A 317 -7.03 -23.85 -26.26
C ARG A 317 -7.33 -24.73 -25.05
N LEU A 318 -8.18 -24.23 -24.15
CA LEU A 318 -8.57 -24.94 -22.92
C LEU A 318 -9.28 -26.27 -23.21
N ASP A 319 -10.11 -26.32 -24.24
CA ASP A 319 -10.81 -27.52 -24.70
C ASP A 319 -9.88 -28.56 -25.35
N HIS A 320 -8.66 -28.19 -25.74
CA HIS A 320 -7.67 -29.11 -26.32
C HIS A 320 -6.87 -29.91 -25.26
N ILE A 321 -6.96 -29.53 -23.98
CA ILE A 321 -6.28 -30.24 -22.88
C ILE A 321 -6.76 -31.70 -22.88
N PRO A 322 -5.86 -32.68 -23.05
CA PRO A 322 -6.22 -34.10 -23.13
C PRO A 322 -6.90 -34.60 -21.86
N ASP A 323 -7.78 -35.58 -22.01
CA ASP A 323 -8.45 -36.24 -20.89
C ASP A 323 -7.46 -36.99 -20.00
N GLU A 324 -6.43 -37.60 -20.62
CA GLU A 324 -5.34 -38.30 -19.95
C GLU A 324 -4.56 -37.37 -19.02
N GLU A 325 -4.42 -36.09 -19.38
CA GLU A 325 -3.76 -35.12 -18.52
C GLU A 325 -4.61 -34.80 -17.28
N LEU A 326 -5.93 -34.67 -17.46
CA LEU A 326 -6.85 -34.45 -16.35
C LEU A 326 -6.91 -35.68 -15.43
N ASP A 327 -6.82 -36.89 -16.01
CA ASP A 327 -6.72 -38.15 -15.26
C ASP A 327 -5.43 -38.20 -14.44
N ILE A 328 -4.30 -37.73 -14.98
CA ILE A 328 -3.04 -37.60 -14.24
C ILE A 328 -3.19 -36.62 -13.08
N VAL A 329 -3.77 -35.44 -13.31
CA VAL A 329 -3.97 -34.44 -12.25
C VAL A 329 -4.85 -35.02 -11.12
N ALA A 330 -5.97 -35.65 -11.45
CA ALA A 330 -6.84 -36.29 -10.47
C ALA A 330 -6.18 -37.49 -9.77
N GLY A 331 -5.44 -38.31 -10.52
CA GLY A 331 -4.71 -39.48 -10.02
C GLY A 331 -3.53 -39.14 -9.11
N ARG A 332 -3.08 -37.89 -9.10
CA ARG A 332 -2.11 -37.36 -8.13
C ARG A 332 -2.75 -36.78 -6.87
N GLY A 333 -4.08 -36.83 -6.75
CA GLY A 333 -4.83 -36.34 -5.58
C GLY A 333 -5.19 -34.85 -5.60
N PHE A 334 -4.99 -34.15 -6.73
CA PHE A 334 -5.42 -32.76 -6.86
C PHE A 334 -6.93 -32.64 -7.03
N THR A 335 -7.53 -31.73 -6.27
CA THR A 335 -8.98 -31.46 -6.29
C THR A 335 -9.31 -30.04 -6.77
N GLY A 336 -8.28 -29.21 -6.95
CA GLY A 336 -8.39 -27.87 -7.54
C GLY A 336 -7.30 -27.62 -8.58
N LEU A 337 -7.66 -26.98 -9.69
CA LEU A 337 -6.75 -26.54 -10.75
C LEU A 337 -6.91 -25.04 -10.98
N TRP A 338 -5.90 -24.27 -10.56
CA TRP A 338 -5.82 -22.83 -10.82
C TRP A 338 -5.09 -22.57 -12.12
N LEU A 339 -5.81 -21.96 -13.07
CA LEU A 339 -5.26 -21.52 -14.34
C LEU A 339 -5.02 -20.02 -14.28
N ILE A 340 -3.76 -19.61 -14.47
CA ILE A 340 -3.34 -18.21 -14.40
C ILE A 340 -3.37 -17.61 -15.81
N GLY A 341 -3.91 -16.40 -15.91
CA GLY A 341 -3.90 -15.61 -17.14
C GLY A 341 -4.95 -16.06 -18.16
N LEU A 342 -6.15 -16.36 -17.66
CA LEU A 342 -7.32 -16.79 -18.44
C LEU A 342 -8.05 -15.66 -19.16
N TRP A 343 -7.89 -14.43 -18.69
CA TRP A 343 -8.68 -13.27 -19.09
C TRP A 343 -8.11 -12.58 -20.34
N GLU A 344 -8.97 -11.90 -21.09
CA GLU A 344 -8.57 -11.05 -22.21
C GLU A 344 -7.72 -9.87 -21.71
N ARG A 345 -6.53 -9.72 -22.31
CA ARG A 345 -5.48 -8.82 -21.82
C ARG A 345 -5.39 -7.53 -22.63
N SER A 346 -4.87 -6.49 -21.99
CA SER A 346 -4.61 -5.17 -22.58
C SER A 346 -3.62 -5.24 -23.75
N ALA A 347 -4.03 -4.81 -24.94
CA ALA A 347 -3.12 -4.69 -26.08
C ALA A 347 -2.07 -3.59 -25.85
N ALA A 348 -2.45 -2.53 -25.12
CA ALA A 348 -1.52 -1.49 -24.69
C ALA A 348 -0.39 -2.06 -23.83
N SER A 349 -0.67 -2.91 -22.84
CA SER A 349 0.36 -3.58 -22.00
C SER A 349 1.39 -4.32 -22.85
N GLN A 350 0.94 -5.06 -23.87
CA GLN A 350 1.84 -5.73 -24.81
C GLN A 350 2.73 -4.73 -25.56
N ARG A 351 2.12 -3.71 -26.17
CA ARG A 351 2.82 -2.71 -26.96
C ARG A 351 3.89 -1.98 -26.14
N ILE A 352 3.56 -1.63 -24.89
CA ILE A 352 4.47 -0.98 -23.96
C ILE A 352 5.74 -1.82 -23.77
N LYS A 353 5.59 -3.10 -23.43
CA LYS A 353 6.73 -4.01 -23.21
C LYS A 353 7.59 -4.19 -24.45
N GLN A 354 6.97 -4.24 -25.62
CA GLN A 354 7.68 -4.31 -26.91
C GLN A 354 8.52 -3.07 -27.17
N MET A 355 7.98 -1.87 -26.89
CA MET A 355 8.71 -0.61 -27.02
C MET A 355 9.87 -0.49 -26.01
N CYS A 356 9.74 -1.10 -24.84
CA CYS A 356 10.80 -1.17 -23.82
C CYS A 356 11.85 -2.27 -24.07
N GLY A 357 11.89 -2.87 -25.27
CA GLY A 357 12.98 -3.75 -25.69
C GLY A 357 12.72 -5.25 -25.57
N ASN A 358 11.48 -5.69 -25.33
CA ASN A 358 11.12 -7.10 -25.41
C ASN A 358 10.08 -7.37 -26.54
N PRO A 359 10.53 -7.58 -27.80
CA PRO A 359 9.65 -7.77 -28.95
C PRO A 359 8.71 -8.99 -28.83
N GLU A 360 9.12 -10.02 -28.08
CA GLU A 360 8.33 -11.24 -27.87
C GLU A 360 7.36 -11.14 -26.68
N ALA A 361 7.39 -10.04 -25.92
CA ALA A 361 6.54 -9.87 -24.75
C ALA A 361 5.06 -9.94 -25.10
N VAL A 362 4.29 -10.61 -24.24
CA VAL A 362 2.83 -10.56 -24.22
C VAL A 362 2.36 -9.60 -23.13
N ALA A 363 1.13 -9.13 -23.25
CA ALA A 363 0.45 -8.37 -22.21
C ALA A 363 0.54 -9.08 -20.84
N SER A 364 0.71 -8.29 -19.79
CA SER A 364 0.64 -8.79 -18.41
C SER A 364 -0.69 -9.52 -18.18
N ALA A 365 -0.66 -10.70 -17.55
CA ALA A 365 -1.88 -11.41 -17.15
C ALA A 365 -2.79 -10.59 -16.22
N TYR A 366 -2.25 -9.57 -15.54
CA TYR A 366 -3.00 -8.70 -14.63
C TYR A 366 -3.34 -7.33 -15.22
N SER A 367 -2.91 -7.02 -16.45
CA SER A 367 -3.41 -5.85 -17.19
C SER A 367 -4.61 -6.27 -18.04
N LEU A 368 -5.79 -6.21 -17.43
CA LEU A 368 -7.01 -6.79 -17.97
C LEU A 368 -7.76 -5.84 -18.90
N PHE A 369 -8.10 -6.32 -20.10
CA PHE A 369 -8.99 -5.58 -20.98
C PHE A 369 -10.45 -5.71 -20.51
N GLU A 370 -10.86 -6.94 -20.19
CA GLU A 370 -12.19 -7.30 -19.70
C GLU A 370 -12.13 -8.68 -19.01
N TYR A 371 -13.05 -8.96 -18.09
CA TYR A 371 -13.18 -10.27 -17.42
C TYR A 371 -13.91 -11.31 -18.30
N GLU A 372 -13.44 -11.44 -19.53
CA GLU A 372 -13.88 -12.44 -20.50
C GLU A 372 -12.74 -13.42 -20.77
N ILE A 373 -13.07 -14.69 -21.02
CA ILE A 373 -12.04 -15.69 -21.32
C ILE A 373 -11.36 -15.35 -22.64
N ALA A 374 -10.04 -15.33 -22.63
CA ALA A 374 -9.24 -14.91 -23.76
C ALA A 374 -9.61 -15.69 -25.02
N ARG A 375 -9.78 -14.98 -26.13
CA ARG A 375 -10.24 -15.61 -27.39
C ARG A 375 -9.25 -16.63 -27.92
N ASP A 376 -7.96 -16.43 -27.71
CA ASP A 376 -6.91 -17.35 -28.12
C ASP A 376 -6.88 -18.64 -27.29
N LEU A 377 -7.35 -18.60 -26.04
CA LEU A 377 -7.62 -19.77 -25.18
C LEU A 377 -8.92 -20.49 -25.53
N GLY A 378 -9.72 -19.91 -26.44
CA GLY A 378 -10.94 -20.49 -26.99
C GLY A 378 -12.24 -19.96 -26.41
N GLY A 379 -12.18 -18.93 -25.57
CA GLY A 379 -13.33 -18.22 -25.05
C GLY A 379 -14.20 -19.02 -24.07
N PRO A 380 -15.41 -18.52 -23.75
CA PRO A 380 -16.29 -19.11 -22.74
C PRO A 380 -16.70 -20.56 -23.05
N GLU A 381 -16.77 -20.95 -24.33
CA GLU A 381 -17.12 -22.31 -24.74
C GLU A 381 -16.04 -23.33 -24.36
N ALA A 382 -14.77 -22.98 -24.60
CA ALA A 382 -13.63 -23.82 -24.27
C ALA A 382 -13.50 -24.00 -22.75
N LEU A 383 -13.72 -22.93 -21.98
CA LEU A 383 -13.77 -23.00 -20.52
C LEU A 383 -14.87 -23.95 -20.03
N ARG A 384 -16.09 -23.81 -20.55
CA ARG A 384 -17.22 -24.66 -20.15
C ARG A 384 -16.92 -26.14 -20.40
N ASN A 385 -16.37 -26.46 -21.57
CA ASN A 385 -15.95 -27.83 -21.89
C ASN A 385 -14.91 -28.37 -20.90
N LEU A 386 -13.83 -27.61 -20.65
CA LEU A 386 -12.79 -28.00 -19.69
C LEU A 386 -13.37 -28.19 -18.28
N ARG A 387 -14.22 -27.26 -17.85
CA ARG A 387 -14.86 -27.30 -16.53
C ARG A 387 -15.68 -28.56 -16.32
N GLU A 388 -16.49 -28.95 -17.31
CA GLU A 388 -17.31 -30.16 -17.25
C GLU A 388 -16.44 -31.42 -17.16
N ARG A 389 -15.39 -31.52 -17.99
CA ARG A 389 -14.46 -32.67 -17.98
C ARG A 389 -13.63 -32.76 -16.71
N ALA A 390 -13.20 -31.63 -16.16
CA ALA A 390 -12.50 -31.54 -14.89
C ALA A 390 -13.41 -31.93 -13.72
N TRP A 391 -14.66 -31.45 -13.72
CA TRP A 391 -15.64 -31.74 -12.69
C TRP A 391 -15.98 -33.24 -12.59
N GLN A 392 -16.10 -33.93 -13.74
CA GLN A 392 -16.29 -35.39 -13.78
C GLN A 392 -15.18 -36.17 -13.07
N ARG A 393 -13.99 -35.57 -12.92
CA ARG A 393 -12.82 -36.12 -12.24
C ARG A 393 -12.62 -35.57 -10.83
N GLY A 394 -13.59 -34.80 -10.31
CA GLY A 394 -13.53 -34.18 -9.00
C GLY A 394 -12.64 -32.93 -8.91
N ILE A 395 -12.17 -32.40 -10.04
CA ILE A 395 -11.32 -31.21 -10.09
C ILE A 395 -12.18 -29.95 -10.23
N ARG A 396 -12.00 -29.00 -9.31
CA ARG A 396 -12.59 -27.66 -9.38
C ARG A 396 -11.65 -26.70 -10.07
N LEU A 397 -12.17 -25.93 -11.02
CA LEU A 397 -11.38 -24.87 -11.63
C LEU A 397 -11.32 -23.65 -10.72
N ALA A 398 -10.13 -23.06 -10.65
CA ALA A 398 -9.87 -21.79 -10.00
C ALA A 398 -9.37 -20.75 -11.00
N SER A 399 -9.71 -19.49 -10.76
CA SER A 399 -9.23 -18.34 -11.52
C SER A 399 -8.53 -17.32 -10.64
N ASP A 400 -7.61 -16.55 -11.22
CA ASP A 400 -7.17 -15.28 -10.64
C ASP A 400 -8.24 -14.19 -10.86
N MET A 401 -8.26 -13.18 -10.00
CA MET A 401 -9.03 -11.96 -10.19
C MET A 401 -8.31 -10.77 -9.58
N VAL A 402 -8.29 -9.64 -10.29
CA VAL A 402 -7.59 -8.40 -9.92
C VAL A 402 -8.60 -7.26 -9.75
N PRO A 403 -9.29 -7.15 -8.60
CA PRO A 403 -10.37 -6.18 -8.43
C PRO A 403 -9.88 -4.73 -8.25
N ASN A 404 -8.57 -4.51 -8.03
CA ASN A 404 -8.05 -3.19 -7.71
C ASN A 404 -8.00 -2.23 -8.91
N HIS A 405 -7.75 -2.76 -10.11
CA HIS A 405 -7.47 -1.96 -11.30
C HIS A 405 -7.89 -2.69 -12.57
N MET A 406 -7.93 -1.95 -13.68
CA MET A 406 -8.10 -2.49 -15.04
C MET A 406 -6.89 -2.14 -15.91
N GLY A 407 -6.73 -2.73 -17.10
CA GLY A 407 -5.73 -2.28 -18.07
C GLY A 407 -6.00 -0.84 -18.53
N ILE A 408 -4.94 -0.10 -18.89
CA ILE A 408 -5.06 1.33 -19.28
C ILE A 408 -5.94 1.56 -20.51
N ASP A 409 -6.08 0.55 -21.37
CA ASP A 409 -6.92 0.56 -22.57
C ASP A 409 -8.18 -0.31 -22.41
N SER A 410 -8.53 -0.71 -21.18
CA SER A 410 -9.74 -1.49 -20.90
C SER A 410 -11.01 -0.77 -21.36
N ARG A 411 -12.06 -1.55 -21.62
CA ARG A 411 -13.38 -0.98 -21.98
C ARG A 411 -13.87 0.02 -20.92
N TRP A 412 -13.59 -0.24 -19.64
CA TRP A 412 -13.97 0.63 -18.54
C TRP A 412 -13.29 2.00 -18.62
N VAL A 413 -12.01 2.09 -18.99
CA VAL A 413 -11.32 3.40 -19.14
C VAL A 413 -11.92 4.21 -20.29
N ILE A 414 -12.34 3.54 -21.37
CA ILE A 414 -12.95 4.19 -22.54
C ILE A 414 -14.36 4.70 -22.21
N GLU A 415 -15.21 3.82 -21.66
CA GLU A 415 -16.65 4.04 -21.49
C GLU A 415 -17.02 4.70 -20.16
N HIS A 416 -16.23 4.48 -19.11
CA HIS A 416 -16.47 4.96 -17.75
C HIS A 416 -15.23 5.62 -17.12
N PRO A 417 -14.69 6.71 -17.71
CA PRO A 417 -13.49 7.37 -17.17
C PRO A 417 -13.67 7.90 -15.74
N ASP A 418 -14.91 8.13 -15.29
CA ASP A 418 -15.25 8.58 -13.92
C ASP A 418 -15.15 7.48 -12.86
N TRP A 419 -14.96 6.21 -13.27
CA TRP A 419 -14.77 5.09 -12.35
C TRP A 419 -13.35 4.99 -11.79
N PHE A 420 -12.41 5.76 -12.33
CA PHE A 420 -11.00 5.70 -11.98
C PHE A 420 -10.59 6.86 -11.09
N LEU A 421 -9.51 6.68 -10.32
CA LEU A 421 -8.85 7.79 -9.66
C LEU A 421 -8.17 8.65 -10.71
N ALA A 422 -8.66 9.87 -10.88
CA ALA A 422 -8.22 10.77 -11.93
C ALA A 422 -8.20 12.24 -11.48
N LEU A 423 -7.42 13.04 -12.19
CA LEU A 423 -7.39 14.49 -12.10
C LEU A 423 -7.72 15.11 -13.45
N ASP A 424 -8.31 16.30 -13.44
CA ASP A 424 -8.52 17.11 -14.66
C ASP A 424 -7.24 17.89 -15.06
N TYR A 425 -6.12 17.62 -14.39
CA TYR A 425 -4.83 18.25 -14.62
C TYR A 425 -3.69 17.28 -14.32
N SER A 426 -2.52 17.50 -14.93
CA SER A 426 -1.34 16.67 -14.68
C SER A 426 -0.91 16.74 -13.21
N PRO A 427 -0.69 15.60 -12.52
CA PRO A 427 -0.29 15.59 -11.11
C PRO A 427 1.02 16.34 -10.88
N PHE A 428 1.94 16.26 -11.84
CA PHE A 428 3.20 17.01 -11.84
C PHE A 428 3.29 17.91 -13.08
N PRO A 429 3.64 19.20 -12.93
CA PRO A 429 3.81 20.10 -14.08
C PRO A 429 4.94 19.72 -15.04
N SER A 430 5.92 18.93 -14.56
CA SER A 430 7.05 18.44 -15.36
C SER A 430 6.66 17.36 -16.37
N TYR A 431 5.55 16.65 -16.13
CA TYR A 431 5.07 15.58 -16.98
C TYR A 431 4.62 16.09 -18.34
N ARG A 432 4.91 15.33 -19.41
CA ARG A 432 4.72 15.77 -20.79
C ARG A 432 3.83 14.88 -21.64
N PHE A 433 3.76 13.57 -21.37
CA PHE A 433 2.94 12.61 -22.12
C PHE A 433 3.12 12.67 -23.65
N ASN A 434 4.36 12.70 -24.15
CA ASN A 434 4.68 12.79 -25.59
C ASN A 434 4.74 11.43 -26.30
N GLY A 435 4.54 10.34 -25.55
CA GLY A 435 4.55 8.98 -26.08
C GLY A 435 3.50 8.71 -27.17
N PRO A 436 3.56 7.52 -27.80
CA PRO A 436 2.57 7.12 -28.80
C PRO A 436 1.18 6.93 -28.17
N ASN A 437 0.13 7.12 -28.98
CA ASN A 437 -1.23 6.76 -28.57
C ASN A 437 -1.35 5.23 -28.45
N LEU A 438 -1.74 4.77 -27.26
CA LEU A 438 -1.92 3.35 -26.91
C LEU A 438 -3.37 2.88 -26.97
N SER A 439 -4.32 3.78 -27.23
CA SER A 439 -5.73 3.42 -27.34
C SER A 439 -6.00 2.59 -28.60
N TRP A 440 -6.87 1.59 -28.47
CA TRP A 440 -7.45 0.87 -29.60
C TRP A 440 -8.70 1.56 -30.17
N ASP A 441 -9.30 2.49 -29.42
CA ASP A 441 -10.52 3.20 -29.81
C ASP A 441 -10.17 4.58 -30.38
N GLY A 442 -10.59 4.85 -31.62
CA GLY A 442 -10.31 6.11 -32.31
C GLY A 442 -10.97 7.35 -31.69
N ARG A 443 -11.90 7.19 -30.74
CA ARG A 443 -12.55 8.29 -30.01
C ARG A 443 -11.69 8.82 -28.85
N VAL A 444 -10.77 8.01 -28.35
CA VAL A 444 -9.99 8.29 -27.15
C VAL A 444 -8.49 8.12 -27.42
N GLY A 445 -7.67 9.05 -26.93
CA GLY A 445 -6.22 8.93 -26.88
C GLY A 445 -5.75 8.50 -25.50
N ILE A 446 -4.80 7.58 -25.43
CA ILE A 446 -4.14 7.15 -24.18
C ILE A 446 -2.64 7.35 -24.36
N PHE A 447 -2.02 8.14 -23.47
CA PHE A 447 -0.62 8.52 -23.54
C PHE A 447 0.04 8.30 -22.18
N LEU A 448 1.12 7.51 -22.15
CA LEU A 448 1.95 7.35 -20.95
C LEU A 448 2.86 8.55 -20.75
N GLU A 449 3.27 8.76 -19.50
CA GLU A 449 4.28 9.75 -19.17
C GLU A 449 5.66 9.34 -19.68
N ASP A 450 6.47 10.31 -20.13
CA ASP A 450 7.75 10.08 -20.80
C ASP A 450 8.76 9.37 -19.88
N HIS A 451 8.75 9.72 -18.60
CA HIS A 451 9.60 9.11 -17.56
C HIS A 451 9.39 7.60 -17.39
N TYR A 452 8.30 7.06 -17.93
CA TYR A 452 8.09 5.62 -18.01
C TYR A 452 9.20 4.91 -18.81
N TYR A 453 9.61 5.48 -19.94
CA TYR A 453 10.51 4.82 -20.89
C TYR A 453 11.97 4.88 -20.45
N ASP A 454 12.39 6.00 -19.86
CA ASP A 454 13.77 6.22 -19.39
C ASP A 454 13.98 5.85 -17.90
N ARG A 455 12.87 5.63 -17.16
CA ARG A 455 12.84 5.32 -15.72
C ARG A 455 13.50 6.41 -14.86
N SER A 456 13.50 7.66 -15.31
CA SER A 456 14.12 8.76 -14.56
C SER A 456 13.26 9.28 -13.41
N ASP A 457 11.95 8.99 -13.41
CA ASP A 457 11.01 9.35 -12.34
C ASP A 457 9.82 8.36 -12.30
N ALA A 458 9.08 8.33 -11.19
CA ALA A 458 7.90 7.50 -11.02
C ALA A 458 6.73 8.06 -11.84
N ALA A 459 6.46 7.52 -13.03
CA ALA A 459 5.30 7.88 -13.86
C ALA A 459 3.97 7.46 -13.20
N VAL A 460 3.40 8.27 -12.30
CA VAL A 460 2.26 7.84 -11.44
C VAL A 460 0.90 7.81 -12.14
N ALA A 461 0.76 8.47 -13.28
CA ALA A 461 -0.50 8.58 -14.02
C ALA A 461 -0.26 8.57 -15.53
N PHE A 462 -1.32 8.27 -16.29
CA PHE A 462 -1.37 8.39 -17.75
C PHE A 462 -2.45 9.38 -18.18
N LYS A 463 -2.28 9.98 -19.37
CA LYS A 463 -3.23 10.94 -19.94
C LYS A 463 -4.23 10.23 -20.84
N ARG A 464 -5.52 10.42 -20.56
CA ARG A 464 -6.65 10.07 -21.41
C ARG A 464 -7.19 11.34 -22.06
N VAL A 465 -7.32 11.37 -23.38
CA VAL A 465 -7.90 12.48 -24.14
C VAL A 465 -9.15 11.99 -24.85
N ASP A 466 -10.28 12.62 -24.61
CA ASP A 466 -11.49 12.42 -25.41
C ASP A 466 -11.44 13.34 -26.63
N PHE A 467 -11.30 12.78 -27.84
CA PHE A 467 -11.11 13.58 -29.05
C PHE A 467 -12.39 14.31 -29.51
N TRP A 468 -13.55 13.96 -28.96
CA TRP A 468 -14.83 14.55 -29.35
C TRP A 468 -15.11 15.81 -28.53
N THR A 469 -14.82 15.74 -27.23
CA THR A 469 -15.03 16.85 -26.29
C THR A 469 -13.77 17.69 -26.07
N GLY A 470 -12.58 17.15 -26.39
CA GLY A 470 -11.30 17.74 -26.03
C GLY A 470 -10.96 17.61 -24.54
N SER A 471 -11.74 16.82 -23.77
CA SER A 471 -11.49 16.60 -22.35
C SER A 471 -10.22 15.79 -22.13
N GLU A 472 -9.35 16.29 -21.25
CA GLU A 472 -8.18 15.57 -20.77
C GLU A 472 -8.41 15.12 -19.32
N LYS A 473 -8.08 13.85 -19.03
CA LYS A 473 -8.03 13.29 -17.68
C LYS A 473 -6.71 12.60 -17.45
N PHE A 474 -6.18 12.71 -16.24
CA PHE A 474 -4.93 12.10 -15.82
C PHE A 474 -5.27 11.01 -14.81
N ILE A 475 -5.24 9.76 -15.26
CA ILE A 475 -5.70 8.60 -14.49
C ILE A 475 -4.50 7.94 -13.81
N TYR A 476 -4.59 7.67 -12.51
CA TYR A 476 -3.52 7.04 -11.75
C TYR A 476 -3.36 5.56 -12.12
N HIS A 477 -2.11 5.11 -12.16
CA HIS A 477 -1.78 3.69 -12.26
C HIS A 477 -2.05 2.96 -10.94
N GLY A 478 -2.34 1.65 -10.99
CA GLY A 478 -2.43 0.83 -9.79
C GLY A 478 -1.12 0.84 -9.00
N ASN A 479 -1.20 0.87 -7.67
CA ASN A 479 -0.02 0.94 -6.80
C ASN A 479 -0.35 0.37 -5.40
N ASP A 480 0.60 -0.33 -4.79
CA ASP A 480 0.52 -0.94 -3.47
C ASP A 480 1.27 -0.16 -2.36
N GLY A 481 1.83 1.00 -2.72
CA GLY A 481 2.67 1.85 -1.87
C GLY A 481 4.17 1.59 -2.01
N THR A 482 4.59 0.77 -2.99
CA THR A 482 5.98 0.67 -3.42
C THR A 482 6.36 1.84 -4.35
N SER A 483 7.66 2.02 -4.60
CA SER A 483 8.18 3.17 -5.35
C SER A 483 7.81 3.17 -6.84
N MET A 484 7.42 2.02 -7.41
CA MET A 484 7.11 1.88 -8.84
C MET A 484 5.63 1.51 -9.02
N PRO A 485 4.83 2.36 -9.68
CA PRO A 485 3.46 2.02 -10.03
C PRO A 485 3.38 0.88 -11.06
N TRP A 486 2.24 0.19 -11.10
CA TRP A 486 1.90 -0.78 -12.14
C TRP A 486 1.43 -0.03 -13.40
N ASN A 487 2.40 0.46 -14.17
CA ASN A 487 2.23 1.45 -15.24
C ASN A 487 1.38 1.00 -16.46
N ASP A 488 0.99 -0.27 -16.53
CA ASP A 488 0.04 -0.79 -17.54
C ASP A 488 -1.37 -1.00 -16.97
N SER A 489 -1.64 -0.46 -15.78
CA SER A 489 -2.96 -0.50 -15.12
C SER A 489 -3.55 0.87 -14.85
N ALA A 490 -4.85 0.93 -14.60
CA ALA A 490 -5.65 2.09 -14.26
C ALA A 490 -6.42 1.83 -12.95
N GLN A 491 -6.14 2.63 -11.93
CA GLN A 491 -6.66 2.44 -10.57
C GLN A 491 -8.13 2.81 -10.45
N LEU A 492 -8.95 1.89 -9.95
CA LEU A 492 -10.38 2.13 -9.69
C LEU A 492 -10.59 2.98 -8.42
N ASN A 493 -11.65 3.80 -8.46
CA ASN A 493 -12.06 4.65 -7.35
C ASN A 493 -13.11 3.96 -6.48
N PHE A 494 -12.67 3.29 -5.41
CA PHE A 494 -13.54 2.60 -4.46
C PHE A 494 -14.29 3.54 -3.50
N LEU A 495 -14.10 4.87 -3.56
CA LEU A 495 -15.03 5.79 -2.89
C LEU A 495 -16.36 5.90 -3.66
N ASN A 496 -16.38 5.60 -4.96
CA ASN A 496 -17.61 5.59 -5.76
C ASN A 496 -18.41 4.28 -5.50
N PRO A 497 -19.66 4.37 -4.98
CA PRO A 497 -20.49 3.19 -4.75
C PRO A 497 -20.82 2.40 -6.02
N GLU A 498 -20.95 3.07 -7.18
CA GLU A 498 -21.23 2.40 -8.45
C GLU A 498 -20.06 1.51 -8.89
N VAL A 499 -18.83 1.98 -8.65
CA VAL A 499 -17.61 1.19 -8.92
C VAL A 499 -17.57 -0.04 -8.04
N ARG A 500 -17.86 0.12 -6.73
CA ARG A 500 -17.90 -1.02 -5.80
C ARG A 500 -18.92 -2.06 -6.27
N GLU A 501 -20.14 -1.65 -6.64
CA GLU A 501 -21.16 -2.56 -7.15
C GLU A 501 -20.74 -3.23 -8.47
N ALA A 502 -20.18 -2.49 -9.42
CA ALA A 502 -19.71 -3.05 -10.69
C ALA A 502 -18.63 -4.12 -10.48
N VAL A 503 -17.69 -3.89 -9.57
CA VAL A 503 -16.66 -4.88 -9.21
C VAL A 503 -17.30 -6.09 -8.52
N ILE A 504 -18.24 -5.91 -7.58
CA ILE A 504 -18.96 -7.02 -6.93
C ILE A 504 -19.70 -7.88 -7.96
N LEU A 505 -20.42 -7.26 -8.89
CA LEU A 505 -21.13 -7.97 -9.95
C LEU A 505 -20.17 -8.73 -10.87
N THR A 506 -18.98 -8.18 -11.11
CA THR A 506 -17.91 -8.87 -11.85
C THR A 506 -17.38 -10.07 -11.07
N ILE A 507 -17.17 -9.95 -9.75
CA ILE A 507 -16.79 -11.08 -8.88
C ILE A 507 -17.86 -12.18 -8.94
N LEU A 508 -19.13 -11.81 -8.85
CA LEU A 508 -20.26 -12.75 -8.94
C LEU A 508 -20.35 -13.40 -10.33
N HIS A 509 -20.02 -12.67 -11.40
CA HIS A 509 -19.89 -13.24 -12.74
C HIS A 509 -18.80 -14.31 -12.77
N VAL A 510 -17.60 -14.02 -12.26
CA VAL A 510 -16.49 -14.99 -12.16
C VAL A 510 -16.88 -16.21 -11.31
N ALA A 511 -17.56 -16.00 -10.18
CA ALA A 511 -18.01 -17.06 -9.27
C ALA A 511 -19.00 -18.06 -9.91
N ARG A 512 -19.75 -17.64 -10.94
CA ARG A 512 -20.63 -18.55 -11.72
C ARG A 512 -19.84 -19.51 -12.61
N HIS A 513 -18.60 -19.17 -12.92
CA HIS A 513 -17.73 -19.94 -13.79
C HIS A 513 -16.71 -20.78 -13.02
N PHE A 514 -16.21 -20.28 -11.90
CA PHE A 514 -15.14 -20.89 -11.10
C PHE A 514 -15.58 -21.12 -9.65
N SER A 515 -15.33 -22.31 -9.12
CA SER A 515 -15.63 -22.65 -7.72
C SER A 515 -14.60 -22.08 -6.74
N ILE A 516 -13.44 -21.63 -7.23
CA ILE A 516 -12.37 -21.07 -6.41
C ILE A 516 -11.91 -19.78 -7.09
N ILE A 517 -11.84 -18.68 -6.35
CA ILE A 517 -11.33 -17.39 -6.84
C ILE A 517 -10.17 -16.96 -5.96
N ARG A 518 -9.02 -16.70 -6.58
CA ARG A 518 -7.86 -16.09 -5.93
C ARG A 518 -7.84 -14.60 -6.27
N PHE A 519 -8.00 -13.75 -5.26
CA PHE A 519 -7.90 -12.30 -5.38
C PHE A 519 -6.45 -11.85 -5.25
N ASP A 520 -5.94 -11.17 -6.28
CA ASP A 520 -4.61 -10.56 -6.31
C ASP A 520 -4.56 -9.29 -5.45
N ALA A 521 -3.44 -9.09 -4.76
CA ALA A 521 -3.14 -7.91 -3.94
C ALA A 521 -4.34 -7.44 -3.08
N ALA A 522 -5.07 -8.38 -2.46
CA ALA A 522 -6.35 -8.12 -1.84
C ALA A 522 -6.25 -7.10 -0.69
N MET A 523 -5.09 -7.03 -0.02
CA MET A 523 -4.80 -6.07 1.05
C MET A 523 -4.98 -4.61 0.62
N THR A 524 -4.73 -4.28 -0.65
CA THR A 524 -4.82 -2.91 -1.19
C THR A 524 -6.24 -2.32 -1.12
N LEU A 525 -7.26 -3.18 -1.14
CA LEU A 525 -8.68 -2.79 -1.12
C LEU A 525 -9.34 -2.80 0.25
N THR A 526 -8.60 -3.17 1.30
CA THR A 526 -9.11 -3.00 2.67
C THR A 526 -9.28 -1.50 2.96
N LYS A 527 -10.33 -1.09 3.68
CA LYS A 527 -10.55 0.34 4.02
C LYS A 527 -9.31 1.00 4.59
N ARG A 528 -8.61 0.30 5.49
CA ARG A 528 -7.38 0.78 6.14
C ARG A 528 -6.29 1.11 5.13
N HIS A 529 -6.01 0.20 4.18
CA HIS A 529 -4.94 0.41 3.21
C HIS A 529 -5.37 1.28 2.04
N TYR A 530 -6.60 1.14 1.57
CA TYR A 530 -7.13 2.00 0.52
C TYR A 530 -7.08 3.48 0.94
N GLN A 531 -7.47 3.79 2.19
CA GLN A 531 -7.29 5.14 2.75
C GLN A 531 -5.81 5.52 2.81
N ARG A 532 -4.95 4.70 3.43
CA ARG A 532 -3.50 4.99 3.55
C ARG A 532 -2.83 5.29 2.20
N LEU A 533 -3.22 4.56 1.15
CA LEU A 533 -2.61 4.65 -0.17
C LEU A 533 -3.12 5.85 -0.96
N TRP A 534 -4.45 6.00 -1.07
CA TRP A 534 -5.08 6.92 -2.02
C TRP A 534 -5.64 8.19 -1.41
N PHE A 535 -5.94 8.17 -0.10
CA PHE A 535 -6.58 9.24 0.66
C PHE A 535 -5.97 9.34 2.08
N PRO A 536 -4.64 9.51 2.20
CA PRO A 536 -3.94 9.43 3.48
C PRO A 536 -4.52 10.41 4.50
N GLU A 537 -4.52 10.04 5.77
CA GLU A 537 -5.00 10.93 6.82
C GLU A 537 -4.01 12.09 7.00
N PRO A 538 -4.46 13.34 7.06
CA PRO A 538 -3.58 14.50 7.21
C PRO A 538 -2.66 14.38 8.43
N GLY A 539 -1.36 14.55 8.22
CA GLY A 539 -0.29 14.42 9.19
C GLY A 539 0.41 13.05 9.20
N THR A 540 -0.09 12.08 8.43
CA THR A 540 0.47 10.70 8.38
C THR A 540 1.43 10.44 7.23
N GLY A 541 1.52 11.37 6.27
CA GLY A 541 2.33 11.27 5.05
C GLY A 541 1.64 10.55 3.89
N GLY A 542 2.15 10.78 2.67
CA GLY A 542 1.70 10.10 1.44
C GLY A 542 2.45 8.78 1.17
N ALA A 543 1.71 7.73 0.80
CA ALA A 543 2.31 6.51 0.26
C ALA A 543 2.54 6.61 -1.25
N ILE A 544 1.58 7.20 -1.97
CA ILE A 544 1.61 7.38 -3.41
C ILE A 544 1.89 8.86 -3.71
N PRO A 545 2.86 9.18 -4.58
CA PRO A 545 3.17 10.56 -4.91
C PRO A 545 1.95 11.33 -5.42
N SER A 546 1.84 12.62 -5.06
CA SER A 546 0.73 13.54 -5.31
C SER A 546 -0.61 13.20 -4.64
N ARG A 547 -0.70 12.15 -3.81
CA ARG A 547 -1.95 11.79 -3.14
C ARG A 547 -2.14 12.43 -1.77
N ALA A 548 -1.09 12.94 -1.14
CA ALA A 548 -1.20 13.65 0.14
C ALA A 548 -2.17 14.85 0.08
N GLU A 549 -2.25 15.55 -1.06
CA GLU A 549 -3.16 16.69 -1.23
C GLU A 549 -4.65 16.32 -1.24
N HIS A 550 -4.96 15.05 -1.51
CA HIS A 550 -6.32 14.52 -1.52
C HIS A 550 -6.65 13.74 -0.25
N GLY A 551 -5.89 13.95 0.83
CA GLY A 551 -6.09 13.30 2.11
C GLY A 551 -7.48 13.55 2.71
N LEU A 552 -8.05 12.50 3.31
CA LEU A 552 -9.36 12.55 3.98
C LEU A 552 -9.19 12.18 5.46
N THR A 553 -9.94 12.86 6.34
CA THR A 553 -10.03 12.43 7.73
C THR A 553 -10.67 11.04 7.81
N ARG A 554 -10.39 10.30 8.89
CA ARG A 554 -11.04 9.00 9.13
C ARG A 554 -12.56 9.05 9.04
N GLU A 555 -13.17 10.12 9.56
CA GLU A 555 -14.62 10.32 9.52
C GLU A 555 -15.12 10.53 8.08
N GLN A 556 -14.49 11.44 7.32
CA GLN A 556 -14.86 11.69 5.92
C GLN A 556 -14.72 10.44 5.05
N PHE A 557 -13.62 9.71 5.21
CA PHE A 557 -13.38 8.45 4.49
C PHE A 557 -14.43 7.40 4.87
N ASN A 558 -14.73 7.24 6.16
CA ASN A 558 -15.77 6.32 6.61
C ASN A 558 -17.17 6.70 6.12
N ASN A 559 -17.47 7.99 5.94
CA ASN A 559 -18.75 8.41 5.36
C ASN A 559 -18.83 8.06 3.86
N ALA A 560 -17.72 8.17 3.12
CA ALA A 560 -17.67 7.82 1.69
C ALA A 560 -17.64 6.29 1.44
N MET A 561 -17.01 5.54 2.34
CA MET A 561 -16.92 4.08 2.31
C MET A 561 -17.37 3.50 3.67
N PRO A 562 -18.67 3.43 3.94
CA PRO A 562 -19.20 3.06 5.26
C PRO A 562 -18.90 1.60 5.62
N VAL A 563 -19.08 0.69 4.66
CA VAL A 563 -18.86 -0.74 4.84
C VAL A 563 -17.54 -1.13 4.17
N GLU A 564 -16.91 -2.15 4.75
CA GLU A 564 -15.68 -2.73 4.21
C GLU A 564 -15.98 -3.54 2.95
N PHE A 565 -15.29 -3.23 1.84
CA PHE A 565 -15.60 -3.79 0.52
C PHE A 565 -15.57 -5.32 0.53
N TRP A 566 -14.52 -5.89 1.12
CA TRP A 566 -14.39 -7.35 1.20
C TRP A 566 -15.46 -8.01 2.04
N ARG A 567 -16.00 -7.32 3.06
CA ARG A 567 -17.12 -7.83 3.83
C ARG A 567 -18.38 -7.92 2.96
N GLU A 568 -18.65 -6.88 2.17
CA GLU A 568 -19.77 -6.89 1.22
C GLU A 568 -19.60 -8.00 0.18
N VAL A 569 -18.41 -8.16 -0.40
CA VAL A 569 -18.11 -9.24 -1.34
C VAL A 569 -18.44 -10.61 -0.75
N VAL A 570 -17.94 -10.89 0.46
CA VAL A 570 -18.13 -12.20 1.09
C VAL A 570 -19.61 -12.43 1.41
N ASP A 571 -20.32 -11.43 1.90
CA ASP A 571 -21.76 -11.54 2.22
C ASP A 571 -22.59 -11.78 0.95
N ARG A 572 -22.28 -11.07 -0.15
CA ARG A 572 -22.94 -11.23 -1.45
C ARG A 572 -22.64 -12.60 -2.06
N VAL A 573 -21.39 -13.05 -2.04
CA VAL A 573 -21.01 -14.39 -2.53
C VAL A 573 -21.69 -15.49 -1.72
N ALA A 574 -21.76 -15.35 -0.39
CA ALA A 574 -22.44 -16.33 0.46
C ALA A 574 -23.94 -16.45 0.16
N GLN A 575 -24.57 -15.38 -0.35
CA GLN A 575 -25.99 -15.37 -0.71
C GLN A 575 -26.23 -15.82 -2.17
N GLU A 576 -25.43 -15.32 -3.11
CA GLU A 576 -25.68 -15.45 -4.55
C GLU A 576 -24.85 -16.54 -5.24
N ALA A 577 -23.69 -16.90 -4.68
CA ALA A 577 -22.78 -17.93 -5.20
C ALA A 577 -22.15 -18.77 -4.07
N PRO A 578 -22.95 -19.43 -3.22
CA PRO A 578 -22.50 -20.05 -1.97
C PRO A 578 -21.58 -21.27 -2.10
N ASP A 579 -21.33 -21.75 -3.33
CA ASP A 579 -20.39 -22.84 -3.64
C ASP A 579 -19.05 -22.31 -4.17
N THR A 580 -18.68 -21.10 -3.74
CA THR A 580 -17.44 -20.41 -4.16
C THR A 580 -16.49 -20.26 -2.98
N LEU A 581 -15.28 -20.80 -3.10
CA LEU A 581 -14.17 -20.55 -2.18
C LEU A 581 -13.46 -19.27 -2.58
N LEU A 582 -13.35 -18.34 -1.63
CA LEU A 582 -12.66 -17.07 -1.79
C LEU A 582 -11.29 -17.13 -1.11
N LEU A 583 -10.24 -16.95 -1.91
CA LEU A 583 -8.85 -16.97 -1.49
C LEU A 583 -8.27 -15.55 -1.64
N ALA A 584 -7.74 -14.99 -0.56
CA ALA A 584 -7.05 -13.71 -0.59
C ALA A 584 -5.53 -13.88 -0.66
N GLU A 585 -4.90 -13.28 -1.66
CA GLU A 585 -3.50 -12.91 -1.53
C GLU A 585 -3.43 -11.64 -0.66
N ALA A 586 -3.12 -11.83 0.61
CA ALA A 586 -2.89 -10.73 1.54
C ALA A 586 -1.55 -10.94 2.24
N PHE A 587 -0.85 -9.84 2.46
CA PHE A 587 0.39 -9.76 3.23
C PHE A 587 0.22 -8.69 4.33
N TRP A 588 1.32 -8.33 5.01
CA TRP A 588 1.36 -7.26 6.02
C TRP A 588 0.67 -7.56 7.35
N LEU A 589 0.73 -8.81 7.82
CA LEU A 589 0.22 -9.23 9.14
C LEU A 589 -1.31 -9.11 9.25
N MET A 590 -2.02 -9.14 8.13
CA MET A 590 -3.47 -9.02 8.05
C MET A 590 -4.18 -10.36 7.85
N GLU A 591 -3.46 -11.48 7.90
CA GLU A 591 -4.02 -12.78 7.56
C GLU A 591 -5.22 -13.10 8.47
N GLY A 592 -5.06 -12.86 9.77
CA GLY A 592 -6.15 -12.95 10.75
C GLY A 592 -7.32 -12.02 10.42
N TYR A 593 -7.06 -10.77 10.03
CA TYR A 593 -8.10 -9.81 9.67
C TYR A 593 -8.93 -10.29 8.47
N PHE A 594 -8.28 -10.78 7.41
CA PHE A 594 -8.95 -11.25 6.20
C PHE A 594 -9.87 -12.44 6.47
N VAL A 595 -9.42 -13.40 7.27
CA VAL A 595 -10.22 -14.62 7.47
C VAL A 595 -11.21 -14.49 8.62
N ARG A 596 -10.79 -13.86 9.73
CA ARG A 596 -11.62 -13.71 10.93
C ARG A 596 -12.61 -12.57 10.81
N THR A 597 -12.18 -11.39 10.36
CA THR A 597 -13.00 -10.18 10.41
C THR A 597 -13.74 -9.96 9.09
N LEU A 598 -13.05 -10.14 7.96
CA LEU A 598 -13.63 -9.97 6.61
C LEU A 598 -14.34 -11.23 6.10
N GLY A 599 -14.04 -12.40 6.65
CA GLY A 599 -14.69 -13.65 6.30
C GLY A 599 -14.16 -14.31 5.02
N MET A 600 -12.96 -13.96 4.53
CA MET A 600 -12.36 -14.74 3.45
C MET A 600 -12.18 -16.20 3.85
N HIS A 601 -12.41 -17.12 2.92
CA HIS A 601 -12.31 -18.55 3.22
C HIS A 601 -10.86 -18.94 3.45
N ARG A 602 -9.95 -18.43 2.61
CA ARG A 602 -8.51 -18.73 2.65
C ARG A 602 -7.67 -17.47 2.49
N VAL A 603 -6.46 -17.47 3.05
CA VAL A 603 -5.46 -16.40 2.91
C VAL A 603 -4.05 -16.98 2.77
N TYR A 604 -3.19 -16.35 2.00
CA TYR A 604 -1.79 -16.77 1.86
C TYR A 604 -1.03 -16.78 3.18
N ASN A 605 -0.13 -17.77 3.32
CA ASN A 605 0.81 -17.87 4.43
C ASN A 605 2.25 -17.88 3.89
N SER A 606 2.77 -16.70 3.54
CA SER A 606 4.15 -16.56 3.07
C SER A 606 5.19 -16.87 4.15
N ALA A 607 4.80 -16.81 5.43
CA ALA A 607 5.67 -17.18 6.54
C ALA A 607 6.05 -18.67 6.49
N PHE A 608 5.16 -19.55 6.02
CA PHE A 608 5.47 -20.97 5.79
C PHE A 608 6.66 -21.12 4.84
N MET A 609 6.57 -20.50 3.66
CA MET A 609 7.61 -20.62 2.64
C MET A 609 8.94 -19.99 3.11
N ASN A 610 8.91 -18.71 3.50
CA ASN A 610 10.13 -17.95 3.79
C ASN A 610 10.85 -18.49 5.03
N MET A 611 10.15 -18.72 6.14
CA MET A 611 10.79 -19.12 7.39
C MET A 611 11.31 -20.56 7.33
N LEU A 612 10.61 -21.47 6.66
CA LEU A 612 11.07 -22.86 6.53
C LEU A 612 12.23 -22.99 5.54
N ARG A 613 12.25 -22.19 4.46
CA ARG A 613 13.40 -22.08 3.54
C ARG A 613 14.65 -21.64 4.28
N ASP A 614 14.53 -20.54 5.02
CA ASP A 614 15.65 -19.87 5.70
C ASP A 614 16.03 -20.53 7.05
N GLU A 615 15.39 -21.66 7.41
CA GLU A 615 15.58 -22.38 8.67
C GLU A 615 15.33 -21.51 9.92
N ASP A 616 14.48 -20.50 9.77
CA ASP A 616 13.95 -19.63 10.82
C ASP A 616 12.85 -20.36 11.64
N ASN A 617 13.12 -21.62 12.01
CA ASN A 617 12.13 -22.56 12.56
C ASN A 617 11.45 -22.04 13.83
N ALA A 618 12.22 -21.42 14.73
CA ALA A 618 11.69 -20.79 15.93
C ALA A 618 10.68 -19.67 15.64
N LYS A 619 10.87 -18.89 14.57
CA LYS A 619 9.90 -17.87 14.16
C LYS A 619 8.63 -18.52 13.64
N TYR A 620 8.74 -19.56 12.81
CA TYR A 620 7.56 -20.25 12.27
C TYR A 620 6.77 -21.00 13.35
N ARG A 621 7.44 -21.69 14.28
CA ARG A 621 6.78 -22.28 15.47
C ARG A 621 6.06 -21.21 16.29
N ARG A 622 6.64 -20.03 16.46
CA ARG A 622 5.97 -18.89 17.11
C ARG A 622 4.72 -18.42 16.34
N VAL A 623 4.74 -18.40 15.01
CA VAL A 623 3.53 -18.10 14.20
C VAL A 623 2.42 -19.11 14.51
N MET A 624 2.73 -20.41 14.54
CA MET A 624 1.75 -21.44 14.86
C MET A 624 1.23 -21.32 16.31
N LYS A 625 2.12 -21.16 17.29
CA LYS A 625 1.77 -20.97 18.72
C LYS A 625 0.85 -19.76 18.90
N ASN A 626 1.24 -18.60 18.36
CA ASN A 626 0.44 -17.37 18.44
C ASN A 626 -0.93 -17.53 17.77
N THR A 627 -1.01 -18.24 16.65
CA THR A 627 -2.27 -18.47 15.93
C THR A 627 -3.20 -19.38 16.73
N LEU A 628 -2.69 -20.47 17.31
CA LEU A 628 -3.46 -21.39 18.15
C LEU A 628 -3.94 -20.72 19.45
N GLU A 629 -3.12 -19.88 20.07
CA GLU A 629 -3.51 -19.11 21.27
C GLU A 629 -4.51 -17.99 20.96
N PHE A 630 -4.48 -17.43 19.75
CA PHE A 630 -5.40 -16.39 19.32
C PHE A 630 -6.76 -16.97 18.89
N ASP A 631 -6.76 -17.79 17.84
CA ASP A 631 -7.93 -18.51 17.35
C ASP A 631 -7.50 -19.65 16.39
N PRO A 632 -7.62 -20.93 16.81
CA PRO A 632 -7.21 -22.05 15.98
C PRO A 632 -7.91 -22.09 14.60
N GLU A 633 -9.12 -21.54 14.48
CA GLU A 633 -9.85 -21.49 13.20
C GLU A 633 -9.11 -20.70 12.12
N VAL A 634 -8.15 -19.83 12.48
CA VAL A 634 -7.29 -19.13 11.52
C VAL A 634 -6.31 -20.10 10.84
N LEU A 635 -5.79 -21.10 11.56
CA LEU A 635 -4.78 -22.03 11.04
C LEU A 635 -5.30 -22.81 9.82
N LYS A 636 -6.54 -23.32 9.87
CA LYS A 636 -7.14 -24.04 8.73
C LYS A 636 -7.50 -23.15 7.54
N ARG A 637 -7.30 -21.85 7.65
CA ARG A 637 -7.58 -20.88 6.58
C ARG A 637 -6.32 -20.41 5.86
N PHE A 638 -5.15 -20.83 6.31
CA PHE A 638 -3.92 -20.58 5.58
C PHE A 638 -3.83 -21.39 4.30
N VAL A 639 -3.27 -20.76 3.27
CA VAL A 639 -2.78 -21.41 2.07
C VAL A 639 -1.27 -21.57 2.24
N ASN A 640 -0.84 -22.82 2.42
CA ASN A 640 0.57 -23.16 2.54
C ASN A 640 1.09 -23.56 1.16
N PHE A 641 2.22 -22.98 0.77
CA PHE A 641 2.86 -23.23 -0.52
C PHE A 641 4.38 -23.18 -0.39
N MET A 642 5.09 -23.94 -1.23
CA MET A 642 6.55 -23.87 -1.36
C MET A 642 6.99 -22.87 -2.43
N ASN A 643 6.13 -22.59 -3.39
CA ASN A 643 6.27 -21.48 -4.33
C ASN A 643 4.89 -21.07 -4.87
N ASN A 644 4.84 -19.87 -5.42
CA ASN A 644 3.72 -19.35 -6.18
C ASN A 644 4.27 -18.73 -7.50
N PRO A 645 3.43 -18.18 -8.39
CA PRO A 645 3.89 -17.58 -9.65
C PRO A 645 4.88 -16.42 -9.49
N ASP A 646 4.78 -15.67 -8.40
CA ASP A 646 5.58 -14.47 -8.13
C ASP A 646 6.89 -14.78 -7.39
N GLU A 647 7.05 -16.01 -6.89
CA GLU A 647 8.19 -16.46 -6.10
C GLU A 647 9.17 -17.33 -6.92
N ARG A 648 10.36 -17.58 -6.36
CA ARG A 648 11.32 -18.53 -6.95
C ARG A 648 10.72 -19.95 -6.93
N THR A 649 11.15 -20.81 -7.87
CA THR A 649 10.62 -22.18 -7.96
C THR A 649 10.93 -22.99 -6.69
N ALA A 650 10.10 -24.00 -6.36
CA ALA A 650 10.30 -24.79 -5.16
C ALA A 650 11.66 -25.52 -5.16
N VAL A 651 12.13 -25.97 -6.32
CA VAL A 651 13.44 -26.61 -6.46
C VAL A 651 14.62 -25.64 -6.27
N ASP A 652 14.50 -24.38 -6.71
CA ASP A 652 15.52 -23.35 -6.44
C ASP A 652 15.57 -23.01 -4.95
N GLN A 653 14.41 -22.97 -4.29
CA GLN A 653 14.33 -22.58 -2.88
C GLN A 653 14.70 -23.70 -1.89
N PHE A 654 14.28 -24.94 -2.16
CA PHE A 654 14.40 -26.06 -1.21
C PHE A 654 15.26 -27.22 -1.73
N GLY A 655 15.77 -27.13 -2.95
CA GLY A 655 16.46 -28.24 -3.62
C GLY A 655 15.50 -29.37 -4.02
N LYS A 656 16.05 -30.56 -4.22
CA LYS A 656 15.32 -31.78 -4.61
C LYS A 656 15.44 -32.93 -3.60
N GLY A 657 16.13 -32.69 -2.49
CA GLY A 657 16.45 -33.68 -1.46
C GLY A 657 15.43 -33.74 -0.32
N ASP A 658 15.85 -34.24 0.83
CA ASP A 658 14.95 -34.50 1.98
C ASP A 658 14.32 -33.24 2.56
N LYS A 659 15.00 -32.09 2.47
CA LYS A 659 14.41 -30.79 2.85
C LYS A 659 13.16 -30.48 2.05
N TYR A 660 13.20 -30.66 0.72
CA TYR A 660 12.04 -30.45 -0.14
C TYR A 660 10.86 -31.33 0.28
N PHE A 661 11.08 -32.63 0.46
CA PHE A 661 10.00 -33.57 0.79
C PHE A 661 9.51 -33.44 2.23
N GLY A 662 10.37 -33.06 3.17
CA GLY A 662 9.98 -32.72 4.54
C GLY A 662 9.06 -31.51 4.61
N ILE A 663 9.41 -30.43 3.90
CA ILE A 663 8.54 -29.24 3.81
C ILE A 663 7.26 -29.54 3.03
N CYS A 664 7.33 -30.31 1.94
CA CYS A 664 6.14 -30.73 1.20
C CYS A 664 5.21 -31.60 2.05
N THR A 665 5.76 -32.47 2.90
CA THR A 665 5.00 -33.25 3.88
C THR A 665 4.30 -32.34 4.87
N MET A 666 4.99 -31.35 5.43
CA MET A 666 4.35 -30.35 6.31
C MET A 666 3.24 -29.55 5.58
N MET A 667 3.48 -29.18 4.33
CA MET A 667 2.52 -28.41 3.53
C MET A 667 1.19 -29.17 3.38
N VAL A 668 1.25 -30.49 3.18
CA VAL A 668 0.05 -31.31 2.93
C VAL A 668 -0.61 -31.84 4.21
N THR A 669 0.10 -31.92 5.34
CA THR A 669 -0.42 -32.46 6.60
C THR A 669 -0.77 -31.43 7.67
N LEU A 670 -0.36 -30.16 7.51
CA LEU A 670 -0.87 -29.07 8.35
C LEU A 670 -2.32 -28.70 7.97
N PRO A 671 -3.16 -28.24 8.91
CA PRO A 671 -4.46 -27.65 8.58
C PRO A 671 -4.29 -26.48 7.61
N GLY A 672 -5.23 -26.34 6.68
CA GLY A 672 -5.15 -25.33 5.62
C GLY A 672 -5.30 -25.91 4.22
N LEU A 673 -5.06 -25.07 3.21
CA LEU A 673 -5.09 -25.43 1.80
C LEU A 673 -3.65 -25.57 1.29
N PRO A 674 -3.18 -26.78 0.91
CA PRO A 674 -1.90 -26.94 0.24
C PRO A 674 -2.01 -26.48 -1.22
N MET A 675 -1.08 -25.65 -1.66
CA MET A 675 -0.99 -25.19 -3.03
C MET A 675 0.38 -25.55 -3.63
N PHE A 676 0.35 -26.24 -4.77
CA PHE A 676 1.52 -26.61 -5.55
C PHE A 676 1.71 -25.64 -6.72
N GLY A 677 2.93 -25.13 -6.88
CA GLY A 677 3.27 -24.22 -7.97
C GLY A 677 3.37 -24.92 -9.33
N HIS A 678 3.39 -24.11 -10.40
CA HIS A 678 3.62 -24.62 -11.75
C HIS A 678 5.00 -25.30 -11.82
N GLY A 679 5.05 -26.52 -12.34
CA GLY A 679 6.29 -27.27 -12.56
C GLY A 679 6.93 -27.86 -11.30
N GLN A 680 6.30 -27.69 -10.13
CA GLN A 680 6.85 -28.15 -8.85
C GLN A 680 7.06 -29.67 -8.81
N ILE A 681 6.11 -30.45 -9.34
CA ILE A 681 6.18 -31.93 -9.36
C ILE A 681 7.22 -32.39 -10.37
N GLU A 682 7.25 -31.75 -11.54
CA GLU A 682 8.17 -32.04 -12.63
C GLU A 682 9.60 -31.59 -12.33
N GLY A 683 9.79 -30.69 -11.36
CA GLY A 683 11.09 -30.18 -10.94
C GLY A 683 11.65 -29.08 -11.85
N PHE A 684 10.77 -28.33 -12.52
CA PHE A 684 11.15 -27.21 -13.39
C PHE A 684 11.75 -26.04 -12.59
N THR A 685 12.79 -25.45 -13.15
CA THR A 685 13.58 -24.38 -12.56
C THR A 685 13.25 -23.01 -13.14
N GLU A 686 12.68 -22.94 -14.36
CA GLU A 686 12.25 -21.70 -14.98
C GLU A 686 11.09 -21.06 -14.19
N LYS A 687 11.27 -19.79 -13.81
CA LYS A 687 10.21 -18.98 -13.20
C LYS A 687 9.43 -18.25 -14.30
N TYR A 688 8.12 -18.52 -14.37
CA TYR A 688 7.24 -17.89 -15.35
C TYR A 688 6.59 -16.62 -14.77
N GLY A 689 7.00 -15.46 -15.31
CA GLY A 689 6.30 -14.20 -15.10
C GLY A 689 4.93 -14.16 -15.80
N MET A 690 4.16 -13.11 -15.55
CA MET A 690 2.79 -12.95 -16.06
C MET A 690 2.71 -12.73 -17.58
N GLU A 691 3.84 -12.43 -18.22
CA GLU A 691 4.01 -12.17 -19.65
C GLU A 691 4.37 -13.41 -20.49
N TYR A 692 4.64 -14.56 -19.86
CA TYR A 692 5.13 -15.74 -20.56
C TYR A 692 3.99 -16.42 -21.33
N ARG A 693 4.27 -16.78 -22.60
CA ARG A 693 3.36 -17.56 -23.45
C ARG A 693 3.78 -19.02 -23.62
N ARG A 694 5.07 -19.31 -23.40
CA ARG A 694 5.70 -20.62 -23.54
C ARG A 694 6.86 -20.71 -22.58
N ALA A 695 7.34 -21.93 -22.33
CA ALA A 695 8.62 -22.12 -21.67
C ALA A 695 9.76 -21.78 -22.64
N TYR A 696 10.72 -20.98 -22.18
CA TYR A 696 11.93 -20.69 -22.97
C TYR A 696 13.00 -21.74 -22.75
N TRP A 697 13.00 -22.39 -21.58
CA TRP A 697 13.90 -23.48 -21.29
C TRP A 697 13.27 -24.80 -21.73
N ASP A 698 14.08 -25.65 -22.34
CA ASP A 698 13.66 -27.01 -22.71
C ASP A 698 13.98 -27.95 -21.56
N GLU A 699 13.19 -27.85 -20.49
CA GLU A 699 13.35 -28.66 -19.29
C GLU A 699 12.61 -30.00 -19.43
N LEU A 700 13.32 -31.09 -19.12
CA LEU A 700 12.72 -32.42 -19.00
C LEU A 700 12.27 -32.67 -17.56
N PRO A 701 11.10 -33.30 -17.33
CA PRO A 701 10.67 -33.68 -15.99
C PRO A 701 11.70 -34.58 -15.31
N ASP A 702 11.95 -34.35 -14.02
CA ASP A 702 12.87 -35.15 -13.21
C ASP A 702 12.19 -36.45 -12.73
N PRO A 703 12.55 -37.63 -13.26
CA PRO A 703 11.84 -38.86 -12.96
C PRO A 703 11.97 -39.29 -11.50
N TYR A 704 13.12 -39.01 -10.86
CA TYR A 704 13.35 -39.37 -9.46
C TYR A 704 12.52 -38.49 -8.53
N LEU A 705 12.46 -37.19 -8.82
CA LEU A 705 11.60 -36.28 -8.07
C LEU A 705 10.13 -36.69 -8.19
N MET A 706 9.67 -37.04 -9.39
CA MET A 706 8.29 -37.49 -9.63
C MET A 706 7.97 -38.81 -8.91
N GLU A 707 8.81 -39.83 -9.04
CA GLU A 707 8.66 -41.12 -8.34
C GLU A 707 8.58 -40.92 -6.83
N ARG A 708 9.40 -40.03 -6.28
CA ARG A 708 9.38 -39.74 -4.85
C ARG A 708 8.12 -39.01 -4.41
N HIS A 709 7.54 -38.12 -5.23
CA HIS A 709 6.21 -37.56 -4.95
C HIS A 709 5.12 -38.64 -4.93
N GLU A 710 5.16 -39.58 -5.88
CA GLU A 710 4.23 -40.71 -5.94
C GLU A 710 4.32 -41.60 -4.69
N ARG A 711 5.54 -41.82 -4.20
CA ARG A 711 5.80 -42.64 -3.01
C ARG A 711 5.44 -41.94 -1.70
N GLU A 712 5.84 -40.68 -1.53
CA GLU A 712 5.85 -40.00 -0.22
C GLU A 712 4.74 -38.97 -0.04
N ILE A 713 4.29 -38.30 -1.11
CA ILE A 713 3.39 -37.13 -1.02
C ILE A 713 1.96 -37.46 -1.47
N PHE A 714 1.77 -38.06 -2.64
CA PHE A 714 0.42 -38.31 -3.19
C PHE A 714 -0.47 -39.17 -2.27
N PRO A 715 0.04 -40.19 -1.55
CA PRO A 715 -0.77 -40.93 -0.57
C PRO A 715 -1.34 -40.01 0.53
N LEU A 716 -0.59 -39.00 0.97
CA LEU A 716 -1.04 -38.04 1.98
C LEU A 716 -2.12 -37.09 1.43
N LEU A 717 -2.08 -36.78 0.13
CA LEU A 717 -3.12 -35.97 -0.52
C LEU A 717 -4.48 -36.68 -0.52
N TYR A 718 -4.52 -38.00 -0.68
CA TYR A 718 -5.77 -38.77 -0.55
C TYR A 718 -6.29 -38.84 0.89
N GLN A 719 -5.40 -38.66 1.87
CA GLN A 719 -5.75 -38.61 3.29
C GLN A 719 -6.08 -37.20 3.78
N ARG A 720 -6.34 -36.24 2.87
CA ARG A 720 -6.48 -34.83 3.27
C ARG A 720 -7.58 -34.57 4.30
N HIS A 721 -8.61 -35.41 4.33
CA HIS A 721 -9.68 -35.38 5.33
C HIS A 721 -9.18 -35.52 6.78
N LEU A 722 -8.06 -36.22 7.00
CA LEU A 722 -7.41 -36.40 8.31
C LEU A 722 -6.68 -35.13 8.79
N PHE A 723 -6.22 -34.30 7.85
CA PHE A 723 -5.35 -33.16 8.12
C PHE A 723 -6.04 -31.79 7.97
N ALA A 724 -7.23 -31.74 7.37
CA ALA A 724 -7.86 -30.50 6.90
C ALA A 724 -8.34 -29.58 8.03
N GLU A 725 -8.90 -30.18 9.08
CA GLU A 725 -9.54 -29.44 10.16
C GLU A 725 -8.60 -29.16 11.33
N VAL A 726 -8.94 -28.13 12.12
CA VAL A 726 -8.18 -27.73 13.31
C VAL A 726 -8.80 -28.20 14.63
N ARG A 727 -10.04 -28.73 14.59
CA ARG A 727 -10.80 -29.13 15.79
C ARG A 727 -9.99 -30.03 16.73
N ASP A 728 -9.31 -31.00 16.15
CA ASP A 728 -8.56 -32.04 16.84
C ASP A 728 -7.05 -31.94 16.57
N PHE A 729 -6.61 -30.84 15.94
CA PHE A 729 -5.21 -30.57 15.70
C PHE A 729 -4.50 -30.19 17.00
N VAL A 730 -3.35 -30.83 17.25
CA VAL A 730 -2.52 -30.55 18.44
C VAL A 730 -1.07 -30.38 18.02
N LEU A 731 -0.49 -29.21 18.33
CA LEU A 731 0.94 -28.93 18.15
C LEU A 731 1.69 -29.21 19.45
N TYR A 732 2.83 -29.90 19.38
CA TYR A 732 3.63 -30.30 20.53
C TYR A 732 4.97 -29.58 20.62
N ASP A 733 5.46 -29.44 21.85
CA ASP A 733 6.86 -29.13 22.11
C ASP A 733 7.69 -30.41 22.10
N PHE A 734 8.80 -30.40 21.35
CA PHE A 734 9.77 -31.48 21.31
C PHE A 734 10.87 -31.23 22.35
N TRP A 735 10.83 -31.96 23.45
CA TRP A 735 11.76 -31.78 24.56
C TRP A 735 13.02 -32.63 24.35
N THR A 736 14.18 -32.00 24.29
CA THR A 736 15.44 -32.73 24.17
C THR A 736 15.77 -33.47 25.46
N THR A 737 16.72 -34.40 25.38
CA THR A 737 17.26 -35.10 26.55
C THR A 737 17.91 -34.17 27.57
N GLU A 738 18.31 -32.96 27.16
CA GLU A 738 18.93 -31.93 27.99
C GLU A 738 17.91 -30.98 28.63
N GLY A 739 16.60 -31.15 28.35
CA GLY A 739 15.53 -30.43 29.05
C GLY A 739 15.16 -29.06 28.48
N TYR A 740 15.44 -28.80 27.21
CA TYR A 740 14.93 -27.62 26.48
C TYR A 740 14.07 -28.03 25.28
N VAL A 741 13.26 -27.11 24.76
CA VAL A 741 12.46 -27.35 23.55
C VAL A 741 13.32 -27.14 22.31
N ASN A 742 13.44 -28.16 21.45
CA ASN A 742 14.07 -28.01 20.15
C ASN A 742 13.08 -27.35 19.17
N GLU A 743 13.29 -26.07 18.87
CA GLU A 743 12.45 -25.32 17.94
C GLU A 743 12.70 -25.70 16.46
N ASP A 744 13.70 -26.52 16.15
CA ASP A 744 13.95 -27.04 14.79
C ASP A 744 13.07 -28.26 14.46
N VAL A 745 12.39 -28.85 15.46
CA VAL A 745 11.50 -30.01 15.29
C VAL A 745 10.04 -29.57 15.31
N PHE A 746 9.29 -29.92 14.27
CA PHE A 746 7.84 -29.76 14.17
C PHE A 746 7.17 -31.08 14.50
N ALA A 747 6.30 -31.09 15.51
CA ALA A 747 5.59 -32.29 15.96
C ALA A 747 4.13 -31.96 16.20
N TYR A 748 3.21 -32.58 15.46
CA TYR A 748 1.78 -32.34 15.61
C TYR A 748 0.94 -33.57 15.26
N SER A 749 -0.24 -33.66 15.85
CA SER A 749 -1.22 -34.71 15.55
C SER A 749 -2.53 -34.13 15.05
N ASN A 750 -3.28 -34.98 14.37
CA ASN A 750 -4.69 -34.75 14.04
C ASN A 750 -5.43 -36.10 13.98
N HIS A 751 -6.74 -36.06 14.10
CA HIS A 751 -7.55 -37.28 13.97
C HIS A 751 -8.91 -36.99 13.32
N CYS A 752 -9.45 -37.99 12.63
CA CYS A 752 -10.77 -37.95 12.02
C CYS A 752 -11.46 -39.31 12.22
N GLY A 753 -12.52 -39.34 13.03
CA GLY A 753 -13.12 -40.60 13.44
C GLY A 753 -12.10 -41.46 14.20
N ASP A 754 -11.87 -42.68 13.71
CA ASP A 754 -10.91 -43.62 14.30
C ASP A 754 -9.49 -43.51 13.71
N GLU A 755 -9.32 -42.70 12.65
CA GLU A 755 -8.02 -42.48 12.01
C GLU A 755 -7.23 -41.39 12.73
N ARG A 756 -5.95 -41.63 12.96
CA ARG A 756 -5.06 -40.77 13.75
C ARG A 756 -3.73 -40.63 13.02
N ALA A 757 -3.17 -39.42 13.01
CA ALA A 757 -1.84 -39.18 12.49
C ALA A 757 -1.00 -38.40 13.51
N LEU A 758 0.29 -38.74 13.57
CA LEU A 758 1.33 -37.97 14.24
C LEU A 758 2.42 -37.68 13.20
N VAL A 759 2.69 -36.41 12.95
CA VAL A 759 3.70 -35.94 12.01
C VAL A 759 4.84 -35.33 12.81
N VAL A 760 6.06 -35.78 12.52
CA VAL A 760 7.27 -35.28 13.16
C VAL A 760 8.32 -35.03 12.08
N TYR A 761 8.85 -33.81 12.05
CA TYR A 761 9.82 -33.39 11.06
C TYR A 761 10.89 -32.50 11.68
N HIS A 762 12.15 -32.79 11.38
CA HIS A 762 13.30 -31.97 11.77
C HIS A 762 13.73 -31.10 10.58
N ASN A 763 13.47 -29.79 10.63
CA ASN A 763 13.82 -28.88 9.54
C ASN A 763 15.24 -28.31 9.72
N LYS A 764 16.22 -29.20 9.85
CA LYS A 764 17.63 -28.85 9.97
C LYS A 764 18.48 -30.06 9.65
N PHE A 765 19.62 -29.84 9.00
CA PHE A 765 20.58 -30.91 8.76
C PHE A 765 21.40 -31.21 10.02
N ALA A 766 20.78 -31.90 10.98
CA ALA A 766 21.37 -32.31 12.25
C ALA A 766 20.60 -33.51 12.83
N GLU A 767 21.19 -34.18 13.82
CA GLU A 767 20.48 -35.16 14.63
C GLU A 767 19.65 -34.45 15.73
N ALA A 768 18.45 -34.96 16.01
CA ALA A 768 17.59 -34.54 17.09
C ALA A 768 17.01 -35.76 17.81
N ARG A 769 17.08 -35.76 19.15
CA ARG A 769 16.53 -36.83 19.99
C ARG A 769 15.79 -36.24 21.16
N GLY A 770 14.63 -36.79 21.50
CA GLY A 770 13.78 -36.19 22.50
C GLY A 770 12.39 -36.81 22.60
N TRP A 771 11.55 -36.12 23.37
CA TRP A 771 10.22 -36.58 23.75
C TRP A 771 9.14 -35.62 23.27
N ILE A 772 8.07 -36.17 22.73
CA ILE A 772 6.81 -35.47 22.49
C ILE A 772 5.85 -35.86 23.60
N ARG A 773 5.49 -34.91 24.47
CA ARG A 773 4.66 -35.18 25.66
C ARG A 773 3.49 -34.21 25.82
N SER A 774 3.78 -32.92 25.88
CA SER A 774 2.80 -31.86 26.14
C SER A 774 2.64 -30.96 24.93
N SER A 775 1.41 -30.54 24.66
CA SER A 775 1.10 -29.59 23.61
C SER A 775 1.52 -28.18 23.98
N VAL A 776 1.65 -27.34 22.96
CA VAL A 776 1.64 -25.88 23.14
C VAL A 776 0.25 -25.43 23.61
N GLY A 777 0.13 -24.17 24.05
CA GLY A 777 -1.16 -23.58 24.38
C GLY A 777 -2.07 -23.43 23.15
N SER A 778 -3.34 -23.81 23.28
CA SER A 778 -4.37 -23.58 22.27
C SER A 778 -5.62 -22.99 22.90
N ALA A 779 -6.22 -22.00 22.25
CA ALA A 779 -7.48 -21.42 22.72
C ALA A 779 -8.66 -22.37 22.47
N VAL A 780 -9.46 -22.56 23.51
CA VAL A 780 -10.76 -23.24 23.44
C VAL A 780 -11.83 -22.25 23.83
N LYS A 781 -12.86 -22.12 22.99
CA LYS A 781 -14.02 -21.26 23.23
C LYS A 781 -14.97 -21.93 24.23
N ASN A 782 -15.32 -21.19 25.26
CA ASN A 782 -16.38 -21.57 26.19
C ASN A 782 -17.76 -21.19 25.61
N PRO A 783 -18.86 -21.80 26.09
CA PRO A 783 -20.21 -21.46 25.63
C PRO A 783 -20.61 -19.99 25.81
N ASP A 784 -19.97 -19.27 26.73
CA ASP A 784 -20.18 -17.84 27.01
C ASP A 784 -19.37 -16.90 26.09
N GLY A 785 -18.60 -17.44 25.14
CA GLY A 785 -17.73 -16.69 24.23
C GLY A 785 -16.35 -16.35 24.78
N SER A 786 -16.06 -16.64 26.05
CA SER A 786 -14.72 -16.47 26.62
C SER A 786 -13.75 -17.53 26.08
N LYS A 787 -12.46 -17.19 25.97
CA LYS A 787 -11.40 -18.11 25.52
C LYS A 787 -10.53 -18.52 26.71
N ARG A 788 -10.30 -19.82 26.87
CA ARG A 788 -9.29 -20.36 27.79
C ARG A 788 -8.18 -21.05 27.00
N ILE A 789 -6.93 -20.86 27.43
CA ILE A 789 -5.81 -21.59 26.87
C ILE A 789 -5.72 -22.95 27.56
N VAL A 790 -5.68 -24.03 26.77
CA VAL A 790 -5.49 -25.40 27.26
C VAL A 790 -4.24 -26.02 26.66
N GLN A 791 -3.65 -26.94 27.40
CA GLN A 791 -2.63 -27.85 26.91
C GLN A 791 -3.16 -29.27 27.02
N ARG A 792 -2.71 -30.14 26.11
CA ARG A 792 -3.09 -31.56 26.03
C ARG A 792 -1.84 -32.42 26.09
N THR A 793 -1.97 -33.62 26.64
CA THR A 793 -0.95 -34.66 26.52
C THR A 793 -0.97 -35.30 25.13
N LEU A 794 0.07 -36.05 24.77
CA LEU A 794 0.09 -36.85 23.54
C LEU A 794 -1.10 -37.81 23.47
N GLY A 795 -1.41 -38.51 24.57
CA GLY A 795 -2.54 -39.43 24.64
C GLY A 795 -3.89 -38.73 24.41
N GLU A 796 -4.09 -37.55 25.00
CA GLU A 796 -5.30 -36.75 24.77
C GLU A 796 -5.40 -36.26 23.33
N GLY A 797 -4.31 -35.77 22.74
CA GLY A 797 -4.29 -35.27 21.36
C GLY A 797 -4.42 -36.35 20.28
N LEU A 798 -4.13 -37.61 20.62
CA LEU A 798 -4.37 -38.77 19.75
C LEU A 798 -5.67 -39.52 20.13
N ALA A 799 -6.44 -39.02 21.10
CA ALA A 799 -7.65 -39.68 21.62
C ALA A 799 -7.42 -41.18 21.96
N LEU A 800 -6.38 -41.45 22.75
CA LEU A 800 -6.01 -42.79 23.20
C LEU A 800 -6.69 -43.15 24.53
N HIS A 801 -7.08 -44.40 24.68
CA HIS A 801 -7.60 -44.91 25.95
C HIS A 801 -6.47 -45.13 26.96
N GLN A 802 -6.51 -44.40 28.08
CA GLN A 802 -5.56 -44.56 29.18
C GLN A 802 -5.94 -45.78 30.05
N ASP A 803 -5.64 -46.98 29.56
CA ASP A 803 -5.87 -48.26 30.25
C ASP A 803 -4.71 -49.22 29.91
N GLU A 804 -4.20 -49.92 30.93
CA GLU A 804 -3.08 -50.86 30.83
C GLU A 804 -3.32 -52.03 29.86
N ARG A 805 -4.58 -52.32 29.53
CA ARG A 805 -4.97 -53.38 28.58
C ARG A 805 -5.01 -52.93 27.13
N HIS A 806 -4.81 -51.64 26.86
CA HIS A 806 -4.86 -51.09 25.52
C HIS A 806 -3.47 -50.82 24.96
N PHE A 807 -3.26 -51.25 23.72
CA PHE A 807 -2.04 -51.03 22.97
C PHE A 807 -2.37 -50.30 21.67
N THR A 808 -1.48 -49.39 21.27
CA THR A 808 -1.55 -48.72 19.98
C THR A 808 -0.52 -49.33 19.05
N ILE A 809 -0.97 -49.75 17.88
CA ILE A 809 -0.12 -50.13 16.76
C ILE A 809 -0.10 -48.96 15.79
N PHE A 810 1.09 -48.55 15.37
CA PHE A 810 1.24 -47.48 14.38
C PHE A 810 2.35 -47.83 13.39
N ARG A 811 2.21 -47.31 12.18
CA ARG A 811 3.16 -47.49 11.10
C ARG A 811 3.88 -46.16 10.85
N ASP A 812 5.20 -46.22 10.78
CA ASP A 812 5.99 -45.12 10.23
C ASP A 812 5.92 -45.20 8.71
N ASN A 813 5.33 -44.18 8.09
CA ASN A 813 5.17 -44.13 6.64
C ASN A 813 6.48 -43.95 5.89
N ALA A 814 7.51 -43.36 6.52
CA ALA A 814 8.80 -43.14 5.86
C ALA A 814 9.61 -44.43 5.77
N THR A 815 9.67 -45.22 6.85
CA THR A 815 10.44 -46.47 6.89
C THR A 815 9.61 -47.71 6.54
N GLY A 816 8.28 -47.61 6.62
CA GLY A 816 7.36 -48.74 6.48
C GLY A 816 7.31 -49.66 7.70
N LEU A 817 8.02 -49.35 8.79
CA LEU A 817 8.07 -50.15 10.00
C LEU A 817 6.80 -49.97 10.84
N GLU A 818 6.39 -51.05 11.51
CA GLU A 818 5.26 -51.05 12.44
C GLU A 818 5.76 -51.20 13.88
N TYR A 819 5.14 -50.45 14.78
CA TYR A 819 5.47 -50.40 16.19
C TYR A 819 4.23 -50.65 17.03
N ILE A 820 4.41 -51.30 18.19
CA ILE A 820 3.39 -51.45 19.22
C ILE A 820 3.85 -50.78 20.51
N ARG A 821 2.97 -50.02 21.16
CA ARG A 821 3.23 -49.36 22.45
C ARG A 821 2.01 -49.47 23.37
N GLY A 822 2.26 -49.55 24.68
CA GLY A 822 1.18 -49.51 25.67
C GLY A 822 0.61 -48.09 25.77
N ASN A 823 -0.72 -47.95 25.82
CA ASN A 823 -1.34 -46.63 25.84
C ASN A 823 -1.03 -45.86 27.12
N THR A 824 -0.94 -46.53 28.27
CA THR A 824 -0.54 -45.90 29.54
C THR A 824 0.81 -45.19 29.43
N GLU A 825 1.79 -45.82 28.75
CA GLU A 825 3.11 -45.22 28.51
C GLU A 825 3.01 -43.97 27.63
N LEU A 826 2.27 -44.04 26.52
CA LEU A 826 2.08 -42.90 25.61
C LEU A 826 1.35 -41.73 26.28
N CYS A 827 0.36 -42.00 27.13
CA CYS A 827 -0.39 -40.97 27.85
C CYS A 827 0.45 -40.29 28.94
N GLU A 828 1.25 -41.05 29.70
CA GLU A 828 1.98 -40.52 30.86
C GLU A 828 3.35 -39.93 30.50
N ARG A 829 4.11 -40.65 29.66
CA ARG A 829 5.51 -40.34 29.32
C ARG A 829 5.65 -39.69 27.95
N GLY A 830 4.68 -39.89 27.05
CA GLY A 830 4.77 -39.42 25.67
C GLY A 830 5.51 -40.42 24.78
N LEU A 831 6.01 -39.94 23.63
CA LEU A 831 6.74 -40.74 22.65
C LEU A 831 8.17 -40.22 22.50
N TYR A 832 9.14 -41.11 22.66
CA TYR A 832 10.55 -40.85 22.36
C TYR A 832 10.83 -41.04 20.87
N ILE A 833 11.52 -40.08 20.25
CA ILE A 833 11.86 -40.09 18.83
C ILE A 833 13.31 -39.63 18.64
N GLU A 834 13.99 -40.30 17.72
CA GLU A 834 15.28 -39.91 17.16
C GLU A 834 15.10 -39.60 15.67
N LEU A 835 15.63 -38.46 15.23
CA LEU A 835 15.56 -37.93 13.87
C LEU A 835 16.98 -37.58 13.45
N GLY A 836 17.43 -37.99 12.27
CA GLY A 836 18.79 -37.74 11.79
C GLY A 836 18.99 -38.17 10.35
#